data_AF-A0A1H1V9K5-F1
#
_entry.id   AF-A0A1H1V9K5-F1
#
_cell.length_a   1.000
_cell.length_b   1.000
_cell.length_c   1.000
_cell.angle_alpha   90.00
_cell.angle_beta   90.00
_cell.angle_gamma   90.00
#
_symmetry.space_group_name_H-M   'P 1'
#
loop_
_entity.id
_entity.type
_entity.pdbx_description
1 polymer ?
#
loop_
_entity_poly.entity_id
_entity_poly.type
_entity_poly.pdbx_seq_one_letter_code
_entity_poly.pdbx_strand_id
1 'polypeptide(L)'
;MPMSSTVRASLVATAAAVMLMSSTLPSAGESGPAPGAGPTTADAAPAVVPSLQEWTGGGETFLLPPGARIVADGDDARLLGASLEAFAADLRTITGRELPVVAGVEPSPGDVVLDVDEAVADSPVQAGGKARDEVYELDIAAGLTVRGRTPAGVQRGTQTVLQLFSLDPGHVEVPTGHARDWPKAGDRGFMLDAGRHYYDPDYIEQVIRTMAWYKMNTLHLHLTEWNAFRLDSPAFPGLAHEDSYTQADIARFEDVAARYGVEILPEIDLPGHATAIADWAPATKWSCPSAANWFERDFTLNVTKPETEATVAAILDEFVPWFRGPRFHVGTDEYPTAGAQAQCPELVEYAAQNGYATTADVFVDFIDRMNEMVKAHGKRTVIWNWWDHDQDPVTAPSKDIIVEAWTGDHQPYVDQGYDVINSDSRRFYITPLAPPGGALLPDTGWINSSFVPADDAAVQGYLLSRWSDQAFDQPDSYFEWFAGRPQQVLADRAWGGPGAPTNFALEERADAIGAPPGVVTDVPAGAVPVTGDVYASGEPWDAAGAAEHAFDGDPGTFVDLAAADGGYVGLDLGAGNETRLSGVRAIPRPGSGLARMVGGRFQGCADGPDAGCTDLAVVQWRPFRDWLDLPVAGAGSYRWFRYVSPDGGHANLAEVRFLTDAPSDVRTVVRPPETVRALGENVVTVELENPGETVVDGVRLDVRARGGLDFRTVALEVPQVPQSLAPGERREIEVRMPLGLDARPGDYRLQVVTSWRTGDGPGAGRAQTVRTATAVLGGAPVALTSEGGVPIADGGRTTVSLTATNNAAQPVRLTVTPRPPDGTAVRPGALPVRLGPGQSRRLTFVVDLADRPGVVQLPFETVVTHDRTAYDGPAATVSLSVPYPNLSAAFDRRGMTRDDDVAPAWLGGGIDGDGSSISWDALAAAGVQPGGTVRHGGFDFTWPAEGGPDHLAAQGQAIEVGASGSELGLLTTGAYAPVTGTGSVHYTDGTVTEFALADPDWHVAPPESDVAITMTYNNYAPVGRVDRPTYVFFHTVPLDERRTVEYVVLPVSDQGGKFFHRIFAMALR
;
A
#
# COMPACT_ATOMS: atom_id res chain seq x y z
N MET A 1 -7.55 -1.61 49.92
CA MET A 1 -7.64 -1.14 51.33
C MET A 1 -6.80 -2.05 52.20
N PRO A 2 -6.23 -1.61 53.34
CA PRO A 2 -5.99 -0.23 53.84
C PRO A 2 -4.52 0.22 53.51
N MET A 3 -4.09 1.49 53.43
CA MET A 3 -4.28 2.74 54.22
C MET A 3 -3.63 2.81 55.60
N SER A 4 -2.62 3.69 55.78
CA SER A 4 -2.54 4.64 56.91
C SER A 4 -1.45 5.74 56.76
N SER A 5 -1.73 6.93 57.31
CA SER A 5 -0.86 8.10 57.66
C SER A 5 -0.04 8.80 56.56
N THR A 6 -0.27 10.06 56.13
CA THR A 6 -0.39 11.41 56.81
C THR A 6 0.97 12.01 57.24
N VAL A 7 1.32 13.30 57.05
CA VAL A 7 0.67 14.57 57.50
C VAL A 7 1.24 15.85 56.81
N ARG A 8 0.36 16.75 56.30
CA ARG A 8 0.39 18.27 56.18
C ARG A 8 1.62 19.00 55.58
N ALA A 9 1.57 20.26 55.08
CA ALA A 9 0.72 21.45 55.30
C ALA A 9 0.84 22.44 54.08
N SER A 10 0.12 23.57 53.86
CA SER A 10 -1.19 24.16 54.25
C SER A 10 -1.40 25.52 53.51
N LEU A 11 -2.54 26.23 53.72
CA LEU A 11 -2.97 27.56 53.19
C LEU A 11 -3.45 27.58 51.72
N VAL A 12 -4.72 27.82 51.32
CA VAL A 12 -5.98 28.43 51.86
C VAL A 12 -6.14 29.95 51.73
N ALA A 13 -6.94 30.38 50.73
CA ALA A 13 -8.08 31.35 50.80
C ALA A 13 -8.68 31.53 49.38
N THR A 14 -9.87 31.01 49.02
CA THR A 14 -11.24 31.61 49.11
C THR A 14 -11.42 33.05 48.57
N ALA A 15 -12.51 33.43 47.88
CA ALA A 15 -13.58 32.72 47.15
C ALA A 15 -14.51 33.71 46.41
N ALA A 16 -15.00 33.31 45.23
CA ALA A 16 -16.33 33.55 44.64
C ALA A 16 -16.99 34.95 44.57
N ALA A 17 -17.47 35.30 43.35
CA ALA A 17 -18.63 36.16 43.14
C ALA A 17 -19.42 35.74 41.88
N VAL A 18 -20.75 35.71 41.99
CA VAL A 18 -21.71 35.39 40.91
C VAL A 18 -22.03 36.66 40.12
N MET A 19 -22.21 36.58 38.80
CA MET A 19 -22.92 37.62 38.04
C MET A 19 -23.96 37.04 37.08
N LEU A 20 -25.17 37.62 37.15
CA LEU A 20 -26.26 37.36 36.23
C LEU A 20 -26.04 38.14 34.94
N MET A 21 -26.43 37.57 33.80
CA MET A 21 -26.57 38.33 32.56
C MET A 21 -27.74 39.32 32.68
N SER A 22 -27.45 40.60 32.42
CA SER A 22 -28.48 41.61 32.16
C SER A 22 -28.14 42.33 30.86
N SER A 23 -29.04 42.19 29.89
CA SER A 23 -28.89 42.75 28.55
C SER A 23 -29.07 44.27 28.57
N THR A 24 -28.03 45.01 28.15
CA THR A 24 -28.14 46.43 27.82
C THR A 24 -27.37 46.71 26.53
N LEU A 25 -28.10 47.16 25.50
CA LEU A 25 -27.53 47.72 24.27
C LEU A 25 -27.19 49.19 24.50
N PRO A 26 -25.97 49.66 24.18
CA PRO A 26 -25.68 51.07 23.93
C PRO A 26 -25.81 51.41 22.44
N SER A 27 -26.28 52.62 22.13
CA SER A 27 -26.47 53.12 20.77
C SER A 27 -25.17 53.58 20.11
N ALA A 28 -25.19 53.67 18.78
CA ALA A 28 -24.11 54.21 17.96
C ALA A 28 -23.72 55.67 18.31
N GLY A 29 -22.44 56.00 18.06
CA GLY A 29 -22.03 57.38 17.78
C GLY A 29 -20.76 57.86 18.47
N GLU A 30 -19.58 57.53 17.94
CA GLU A 30 -18.44 58.47 17.82
C GLU A 30 -17.39 57.94 16.83
N SER A 31 -16.74 58.84 16.08
CA SER A 31 -15.87 58.51 14.94
C SER A 31 -14.41 58.31 15.35
N GLY A 32 -13.93 57.06 15.25
CA GLY A 32 -12.50 56.73 15.35
C GLY A 32 -11.70 57.09 14.08
N PRO A 33 -10.35 57.09 14.15
CA PRO A 33 -9.50 57.33 12.99
C PRO A 33 -9.65 56.20 11.95
N ALA A 34 -9.42 56.52 10.67
CA ALA A 34 -9.50 55.54 9.59
C ALA A 34 -8.56 54.35 9.86
N PRO A 35 -8.99 53.10 9.63
CA PRO A 35 -8.09 51.96 9.72
C PRO A 35 -6.98 52.14 8.68
N GLY A 36 -5.73 51.96 9.11
CA GLY A 36 -4.64 51.77 8.15
C GLY A 36 -4.94 50.56 7.29
N ALA A 37 -4.58 50.62 6.01
CA ALA A 37 -4.70 49.45 5.14
C ALA A 37 -3.96 48.27 5.78
N GLY A 38 -4.64 47.13 5.92
CA GLY A 38 -3.98 45.89 6.29
C GLY A 38 -2.97 45.47 5.23
N PRO A 39 -2.06 44.53 5.54
CA PRO A 39 -1.17 43.96 4.53
C PRO A 39 -1.98 43.47 3.33
N THR A 40 -1.48 43.73 2.14
CA THR A 40 -2.04 43.21 0.90
C THR A 40 -1.79 41.71 0.82
N THR A 41 -2.51 40.99 -0.05
CA THR A 41 -2.26 39.56 -0.27
C THR A 41 -0.85 39.26 -0.80
N ALA A 42 -0.16 40.26 -1.35
CA ALA A 42 1.23 40.15 -1.81
C ALA A 42 2.29 40.33 -0.70
N ASP A 43 1.90 40.75 0.51
CA ASP A 43 2.81 40.87 1.66
C ASP A 43 2.91 39.58 2.48
N ALA A 44 1.94 38.66 2.34
CA ALA A 44 1.87 37.41 3.07
C ALA A 44 2.82 36.34 2.51
N ALA A 45 3.23 35.39 3.37
CA ALA A 45 4.02 34.23 2.95
C ALA A 45 3.19 33.34 2.00
N PRO A 46 3.75 32.92 0.85
CA PRO A 46 3.07 32.00 -0.06
C PRO A 46 2.71 30.67 0.61
N ALA A 47 1.56 30.11 0.24
CA ALA A 47 1.00 28.90 0.83
C ALA A 47 1.63 27.61 0.28
N VAL A 48 2.95 27.52 0.25
CA VAL A 48 3.73 26.36 -0.25
C VAL A 48 3.86 25.24 0.80
N VAL A 49 4.21 24.02 0.36
CA VAL A 49 4.46 22.84 1.20
C VAL A 49 5.80 22.19 0.80
N PRO A 50 6.80 22.13 1.67
CA PRO A 50 6.86 22.76 2.98
C PRO A 50 6.73 24.28 2.98
N SER A 51 6.21 24.81 4.08
CA SER A 51 6.21 26.25 4.38
C SER A 51 7.62 26.82 4.51
N LEU A 52 7.82 28.03 3.98
CA LEU A 52 9.08 28.77 4.03
C LEU A 52 9.43 29.19 5.47
N GLN A 53 10.69 29.02 5.87
CA GLN A 53 11.19 29.51 7.16
C GLN A 53 11.09 31.04 7.28
N GLU A 54 11.61 31.76 6.28
CA GLU A 54 11.63 33.22 6.24
C GLU A 54 11.08 33.73 4.91
N TRP A 55 10.16 34.71 4.98
CA TRP A 55 9.61 35.41 3.82
C TRP A 55 9.44 36.90 4.13
N THR A 56 9.83 37.75 3.19
CA THR A 56 9.54 39.19 3.17
C THR A 56 8.90 39.55 1.83
N GLY A 57 7.59 39.82 1.83
CA GLY A 57 6.86 40.21 0.62
C GLY A 57 7.26 41.58 0.09
N GLY A 58 7.21 41.73 -1.24
CA GLY A 58 7.50 42.98 -1.95
C GLY A 58 6.25 43.83 -2.25
N GLY A 59 5.04 43.31 -1.99
CA GLY A 59 3.78 44.02 -2.21
C GLY A 59 3.31 44.10 -3.68
N GLU A 60 4.03 43.49 -4.61
CA GLU A 60 3.71 43.43 -6.05
C GLU A 60 3.72 41.96 -6.55
N THR A 61 3.37 41.71 -7.82
CA THR A 61 3.54 40.39 -8.47
C THR A 61 4.60 40.44 -9.57
N PHE A 62 5.43 39.39 -9.64
CA PHE A 62 6.28 39.12 -10.78
C PHE A 62 5.49 38.31 -11.81
N LEU A 63 5.43 38.83 -13.03
CA LEU A 63 4.83 38.19 -14.19
C LEU A 63 5.94 37.55 -15.03
N LEU A 64 5.87 36.23 -15.24
CA LEU A 64 6.79 35.49 -16.10
C LEU A 64 6.54 35.82 -17.58
N PRO A 65 7.45 36.53 -18.29
CA PRO A 65 7.18 36.98 -19.65
C PRO A 65 7.33 35.86 -20.70
N PRO A 66 6.65 35.95 -21.86
CA PRO A 66 6.75 34.98 -22.96
C PRO A 66 8.16 34.82 -23.57
N GLY A 67 9.09 35.74 -23.29
CA GLY A 67 10.49 35.68 -23.72
C GLY A 67 11.48 35.39 -22.61
N ALA A 68 11.00 34.99 -21.42
CA ALA A 68 11.85 34.56 -20.30
C ALA A 68 12.76 33.41 -20.70
N ARG A 69 13.93 33.34 -20.07
CA ARG A 69 14.90 32.25 -20.20
C ARG A 69 15.11 31.63 -18.82
N ILE A 70 15.57 30.37 -18.81
CA ILE A 70 16.20 29.80 -17.62
C ILE A 70 17.71 30.00 -17.78
N VAL A 71 18.32 30.78 -16.89
CA VAL A 71 19.70 31.23 -16.97
C VAL A 71 20.51 30.60 -15.83
N ALA A 72 21.68 30.07 -16.15
CA ALA A 72 22.70 29.66 -15.19
C ALA A 72 24.08 29.99 -15.77
N ASP A 73 25.13 30.03 -14.94
CA ASP A 73 26.50 30.02 -15.49
C ASP A 73 26.83 28.66 -16.14
N GLY A 74 27.89 28.61 -16.95
CA GLY A 74 28.36 27.40 -17.60
C GLY A 74 28.75 26.28 -16.62
N ASP A 75 29.33 26.63 -15.46
CA ASP A 75 29.66 25.65 -14.43
C ASP A 75 28.42 25.23 -13.61
N ASP A 76 27.52 26.16 -13.29
CA ASP A 76 26.27 25.86 -12.57
C ASP A 76 25.34 24.97 -13.39
N ALA A 77 25.17 25.27 -14.69
CA ALA A 77 24.39 24.43 -15.60
C ALA A 77 24.95 22.99 -15.66
N ARG A 78 26.27 22.83 -15.57
CA ARG A 78 26.95 21.53 -15.51
C ARG A 78 26.79 20.84 -14.16
N LEU A 79 26.73 21.58 -13.05
CA LEU A 79 26.50 21.04 -11.71
C LEU A 79 25.03 20.62 -11.49
N LEU A 80 24.08 21.40 -12.02
CA LEU A 80 22.64 21.14 -11.92
C LEU A 80 22.17 20.05 -12.89
N GLY A 81 22.80 19.96 -14.08
CA GLY A 81 22.65 18.85 -15.03
C GLY A 81 21.20 18.43 -15.29
N ALA A 82 20.88 17.17 -15.00
CA ALA A 82 19.55 16.61 -15.26
C ALA A 82 18.43 17.25 -14.41
N SER A 83 18.75 17.85 -13.25
CA SER A 83 17.77 18.58 -12.42
C SER A 83 17.37 19.92 -13.04
N LEU A 84 18.28 20.58 -13.77
CA LEU A 84 17.98 21.78 -14.56
C LEU A 84 17.03 21.46 -15.72
N GLU A 85 17.25 20.33 -16.40
CA GLU A 85 16.37 19.84 -17.47
C GLU A 85 14.99 19.44 -16.93
N ALA A 86 14.94 18.75 -15.79
CA ALA A 86 13.69 18.39 -15.11
C ALA A 86 12.88 19.64 -14.70
N PHE A 87 13.52 20.62 -14.03
CA PHE A 87 12.88 21.88 -13.67
C PHE A 87 12.32 22.62 -14.91
N ALA A 88 13.08 22.68 -16.01
CA ALA A 88 12.61 23.31 -17.24
C ALA A 88 11.40 22.60 -17.85
N ALA A 89 11.35 21.27 -17.80
CA ALA A 89 10.22 20.46 -18.28
C ALA A 89 8.98 20.59 -17.37
N ASP A 90 9.18 20.62 -16.05
CA ASP A 90 8.10 20.72 -15.06
C ASP A 90 7.51 22.14 -15.02
N LEU A 91 8.35 23.18 -15.09
CA LEU A 91 7.92 24.57 -15.23
C LEU A 91 7.18 24.82 -16.56
N ARG A 92 7.64 24.20 -17.65
CA ARG A 92 6.92 24.18 -18.93
C ARG A 92 5.56 23.50 -18.81
N THR A 93 5.47 22.43 -18.01
CA THR A 93 4.21 21.70 -17.80
C THR A 93 3.18 22.56 -17.07
N ILE A 94 3.60 23.24 -16.00
CA ILE A 94 2.74 24.11 -15.18
C ILE A 94 2.36 25.39 -15.95
N THR A 95 3.35 26.16 -16.40
CA THR A 95 3.13 27.49 -17.01
C THR A 95 2.68 27.42 -18.47
N GLY A 96 2.89 26.29 -19.14
CA GLY A 96 2.74 26.12 -20.58
C GLY A 96 3.70 26.97 -21.43
N ARG A 97 4.67 27.68 -20.84
CA ARG A 97 5.67 28.48 -21.56
C ARG A 97 6.90 27.62 -21.90
N GLU A 98 7.42 27.75 -23.12
CA GLU A 98 8.73 27.19 -23.47
C GLU A 98 9.82 28.21 -23.14
N LEU A 99 10.53 28.01 -22.02
CA LEU A 99 11.69 28.83 -21.65
C LEU A 99 12.95 28.11 -22.14
N PRO A 100 13.78 28.74 -23.00
CA PRO A 100 15.07 28.16 -23.35
C PRO A 100 16.01 28.20 -22.15
N VAL A 101 16.67 27.08 -21.87
CA VAL A 101 17.82 27.03 -20.96
C VAL A 101 19.03 27.65 -21.67
N VAL A 102 19.67 28.64 -21.07
CA VAL A 102 20.87 29.31 -21.59
C VAL A 102 21.96 29.36 -20.53
N ALA A 103 23.18 28.97 -20.91
CA ALA A 103 24.33 28.89 -20.01
C ALA A 103 25.37 29.97 -20.35
N GLY A 104 25.96 30.59 -19.31
CA GLY A 104 27.05 31.56 -19.47
C GLY A 104 26.65 32.87 -20.16
N VAL A 105 25.41 33.32 -19.94
CA VAL A 105 24.88 34.59 -20.46
C VAL A 105 24.34 35.42 -19.32
N GLU A 106 24.63 36.72 -19.31
CA GLU A 106 24.09 37.66 -18.32
C GLU A 106 22.56 37.57 -18.20
N PRO A 107 22.02 37.46 -16.97
CA PRO A 107 20.59 37.58 -16.71
C PRO A 107 20.01 38.91 -17.17
N SER A 108 18.75 38.91 -17.56
CA SER A 108 17.95 40.08 -17.90
C SER A 108 16.66 40.12 -17.07
N PRO A 109 16.03 41.29 -16.89
CA PRO A 109 14.71 41.37 -16.28
C PRO A 109 13.71 40.43 -16.99
N GLY A 110 12.98 39.63 -16.21
CA GLY A 110 12.08 38.60 -16.69
C GLY A 110 12.64 37.18 -16.75
N ASP A 111 13.96 36.99 -16.61
CA ASP A 111 14.55 35.65 -16.57
C ASP A 111 14.32 34.94 -15.22
N VAL A 112 14.37 33.61 -15.27
CA VAL A 112 14.54 32.72 -14.12
C VAL A 112 16.02 32.36 -14.03
N VAL A 113 16.67 32.67 -12.92
CA VAL A 113 18.12 32.46 -12.71
C VAL A 113 18.32 31.36 -11.67
N LEU A 114 19.22 30.42 -11.95
CA LEU A 114 19.65 29.35 -11.06
C LEU A 114 21.16 29.46 -10.85
N ASP A 115 21.59 29.58 -9.59
CA ASP A 115 22.89 30.13 -9.20
C ASP A 115 23.44 29.32 -8.00
N VAL A 116 24.64 28.73 -8.14
CA VAL A 116 25.29 27.93 -7.08
C VAL A 116 26.38 28.77 -6.42
N ASP A 117 26.00 29.51 -5.38
CA ASP A 117 26.86 30.49 -4.73
C ASP A 117 27.29 30.05 -3.31
N GLU A 118 28.59 29.77 -3.15
CA GLU A 118 29.21 29.48 -1.86
C GLU A 118 29.11 30.63 -0.83
N ALA A 119 28.67 31.84 -1.23
CA ALA A 119 28.39 32.94 -0.32
C ALA A 119 27.02 32.83 0.38
N VAL A 120 26.09 32.01 -0.11
CA VAL A 120 24.78 31.77 0.54
C VAL A 120 25.00 31.29 1.98
N ALA A 121 24.31 31.89 2.94
CA ALA A 121 24.54 31.61 4.36
C ALA A 121 24.21 30.14 4.69
N ASP A 122 25.14 29.44 5.35
CA ASP A 122 24.99 28.04 5.82
C ASP A 122 23.75 27.86 6.71
N SER A 123 23.31 26.61 6.90
CA SER A 123 22.12 26.30 7.67
C SER A 123 22.30 26.75 9.13
N PRO A 124 21.29 27.41 9.73
CA PRO A 124 21.38 27.81 11.13
C PRO A 124 21.16 26.64 12.11
N VAL A 125 20.76 25.45 11.62
CA VAL A 125 20.66 24.21 12.42
C VAL A 125 21.96 23.40 12.34
N GLN A 126 22.25 22.66 13.41
CA GLN A 126 23.34 21.71 13.52
C GLN A 126 22.94 20.29 13.08
N ALA A 127 21.67 20.06 12.74
CA ALA A 127 21.15 18.77 12.26
C ALA A 127 22.09 18.08 11.24
N GLY A 128 22.23 16.76 11.38
CA GLY A 128 23.10 15.93 10.56
C GLY A 128 22.64 15.77 9.10
N GLY A 129 23.30 14.86 8.38
CA GLY A 129 22.97 14.52 7.01
C GLY A 129 22.98 15.72 6.05
N LYS A 130 21.97 15.78 5.18
CA LYS A 130 21.88 16.72 4.04
C LYS A 130 21.42 18.14 4.40
N ALA A 131 21.09 18.43 5.67
CA ALA A 131 20.37 19.65 6.05
C ALA A 131 21.10 20.95 5.65
N ARG A 132 22.44 20.90 5.63
CA ARG A 132 23.32 22.05 5.34
C ARG A 132 23.53 22.30 3.84
N ASP A 133 23.38 21.26 3.02
CA ASP A 133 23.54 21.36 1.58
C ASP A 133 22.30 21.93 0.89
N GLU A 134 21.15 21.90 1.57
CA GLU A 134 19.82 22.16 1.02
C GLU A 134 19.28 23.58 1.29
N VAL A 135 20.11 24.46 1.83
CA VAL A 135 19.78 25.88 2.07
C VAL A 135 19.68 26.63 0.75
N TYR A 136 18.63 27.45 0.61
CA TYR A 136 18.46 28.33 -0.53
C TYR A 136 17.88 29.70 -0.19
N GLU A 137 18.13 30.65 -1.08
CA GLU A 137 17.55 31.99 -1.09
C GLU A 137 16.77 32.17 -2.41
N LEU A 138 15.64 32.86 -2.33
CA LEU A 138 14.74 33.11 -3.46
C LEU A 138 14.46 34.62 -3.54
N ASP A 139 14.98 35.27 -4.57
CA ASP A 139 14.73 36.68 -4.86
C ASP A 139 13.74 36.82 -6.02
N ILE A 140 12.58 37.43 -5.77
CA ILE A 140 11.56 37.71 -6.78
C ILE A 140 11.32 39.22 -6.84
N ALA A 141 11.74 39.85 -7.93
CA ALA A 141 11.56 41.28 -8.20
C ALA A 141 11.30 41.51 -9.69
N ALA A 142 12.20 42.20 -10.40
CA ALA A 142 12.14 42.34 -11.86
C ALA A 142 12.54 41.07 -12.64
N GLY A 143 12.95 40.03 -11.92
CA GLY A 143 13.26 38.67 -12.37
C GLY A 143 13.13 37.72 -11.17
N LEU A 144 13.29 36.42 -11.39
CA LEU A 144 13.26 35.41 -10.33
C LEU A 144 14.63 34.75 -10.23
N THR A 145 15.25 34.72 -9.05
CA THR A 145 16.54 34.04 -8.82
C THR A 145 16.43 33.06 -7.68
N VAL A 146 16.88 31.81 -7.91
CA VAL A 146 17.11 30.82 -6.86
C VAL A 146 18.62 30.69 -6.68
N ARG A 147 19.11 30.96 -5.46
CA ARG A 147 20.50 30.70 -5.07
C ARG A 147 20.56 29.58 -4.05
N GLY A 148 21.52 28.68 -4.19
CA GLY A 148 21.80 27.67 -3.18
C GLY A 148 23.29 27.56 -2.94
N ARG A 149 23.68 27.28 -1.69
CA ARG A 149 25.09 26.99 -1.34
C ARG A 149 25.63 25.77 -2.12
N THR A 150 24.73 24.86 -2.49
CA THR A 150 25.04 23.67 -3.30
C THR A 150 23.94 23.47 -4.37
N PRO A 151 24.16 22.60 -5.37
CA PRO A 151 23.13 22.20 -6.32
C PRO A 151 21.86 21.63 -5.65
N ALA A 152 21.97 21.01 -4.48
CA ALA A 152 20.81 20.50 -3.74
C ALA A 152 19.93 21.64 -3.22
N GLY A 153 20.53 22.71 -2.67
CA GLY A 153 19.80 23.92 -2.27
C GLY A 153 19.05 24.56 -3.43
N VAL A 154 19.73 24.79 -4.56
CA VAL A 154 19.07 25.30 -5.79
C VAL A 154 17.90 24.39 -6.18
N GLN A 155 18.09 23.07 -6.15
CA GLN A 155 17.04 22.11 -6.47
C GLN A 155 15.82 22.25 -5.52
N ARG A 156 16.01 22.37 -4.20
CA ARG A 156 14.90 22.62 -3.26
C ARG A 156 14.17 23.93 -3.54
N GLY A 157 14.91 24.99 -3.90
CA GLY A 157 14.33 26.26 -4.31
C GLY A 157 13.52 26.15 -5.60
N THR A 158 13.95 25.35 -6.58
CA THR A 158 13.15 25.11 -7.80
C THR A 158 11.78 24.50 -7.50
N GLN A 159 11.68 23.60 -6.51
CA GLN A 159 10.39 23.01 -6.12
C GLN A 159 9.44 24.07 -5.55
N THR A 160 9.95 25.00 -4.73
CA THR A 160 9.17 26.17 -4.30
C THR A 160 8.70 27.00 -5.49
N VAL A 161 9.57 27.30 -6.46
CA VAL A 161 9.19 28.06 -7.67
C VAL A 161 8.07 27.38 -8.46
N LEU A 162 8.15 26.05 -8.65
CA LEU A 162 7.09 25.29 -9.32
C LEU A 162 5.75 25.41 -8.56
N GLN A 163 5.76 25.25 -7.24
CA GLN A 163 4.55 25.39 -6.41
C GLN A 163 3.98 26.81 -6.43
N LEU A 164 4.82 27.84 -6.45
CA LEU A 164 4.36 29.24 -6.57
C LEU A 164 3.56 29.46 -7.86
N PHE A 165 4.03 28.93 -8.99
CA PHE A 165 3.28 28.98 -10.25
C PHE A 165 2.04 28.05 -10.23
N SER A 166 2.05 26.92 -9.53
CA SER A 166 0.83 26.09 -9.36
C SER A 166 -0.27 26.81 -8.58
N LEU A 167 0.09 27.64 -7.59
CA LEU A 167 -0.85 28.40 -6.75
C LEU A 167 -1.53 29.57 -7.49
N ASP A 168 -0.94 30.07 -8.58
CA ASP A 168 -1.57 31.08 -9.44
C ASP A 168 -2.54 30.43 -10.44
N PRO A 169 -3.84 30.80 -10.47
CA PRO A 169 -4.78 30.31 -11.48
C PRO A 169 -4.40 30.58 -12.94
N GLY A 170 -3.52 31.56 -13.19
CA GLY A 170 -2.97 31.85 -14.52
C GLY A 170 -1.63 31.16 -14.85
N HIS A 171 -1.05 30.45 -13.87
CA HIS A 171 0.25 29.80 -13.87
C HIS A 171 1.42 30.64 -14.44
N VAL A 172 1.39 31.97 -14.27
CA VAL A 172 2.41 32.89 -14.78
C VAL A 172 2.72 34.09 -13.88
N GLU A 173 1.96 34.33 -12.82
CA GLU A 173 2.22 35.35 -11.80
C GLU A 173 2.62 34.73 -10.47
N VAL A 174 3.57 35.34 -9.75
CA VAL A 174 3.97 34.95 -8.39
C VAL A 174 4.23 36.22 -7.56
N PRO A 175 4.04 36.21 -6.22
CA PRO A 175 4.32 37.40 -5.41
C PRO A 175 5.81 37.77 -5.44
N THR A 176 6.10 39.08 -5.52
CA THR A 176 7.47 39.59 -5.31
C THR A 176 7.85 39.48 -3.84
N GLY A 177 9.15 39.34 -3.57
CA GLY A 177 9.67 39.21 -2.22
C GLY A 177 11.03 38.54 -2.17
N HIS A 178 11.50 38.32 -0.95
CA HIS A 178 12.72 37.57 -0.64
C HIS A 178 12.36 36.43 0.32
N ALA A 179 12.82 35.21 0.03
CA ALA A 179 12.79 34.09 0.95
C ALA A 179 14.22 33.63 1.28
N ARG A 180 14.40 33.19 2.52
CA ARG A 180 15.54 32.35 2.92
C ARG A 180 14.98 31.11 3.60
N ASP A 181 15.43 29.94 3.16
CA ASP A 181 14.74 28.70 3.50
C ASP A 181 15.71 27.51 3.63
N TRP A 182 15.43 26.64 4.61
CA TRP A 182 16.28 25.51 4.97
C TRP A 182 15.48 24.46 5.75
N PRO A 183 15.87 23.18 5.67
CA PRO A 183 15.26 22.12 6.47
C PRO A 183 15.80 22.07 7.90
N LYS A 184 15.00 21.55 8.84
CA LYS A 184 15.41 21.25 10.23
C LYS A 184 15.87 19.81 10.44
N ALA A 185 15.66 18.92 9.47
CA ALA A 185 16.18 17.55 9.45
C ALA A 185 16.96 17.28 8.16
N GLY A 186 18.05 16.50 8.24
CA GLY A 186 18.88 16.16 7.09
C GLY A 186 18.18 15.22 6.11
N ASP A 187 18.06 13.95 6.49
CA ASP A 187 17.19 13.01 5.80
C ASP A 187 15.72 13.30 6.15
N ARG A 188 14.90 13.43 5.10
CA ARG A 188 13.44 13.53 5.16
C ARG A 188 12.95 12.46 4.22
N GLY A 189 12.74 11.27 4.77
CA GLY A 189 12.73 10.05 3.97
C GLY A 189 11.42 9.27 4.03
N PHE A 190 11.34 8.33 3.12
CA PHE A 190 10.26 7.36 3.00
C PHE A 190 10.90 6.00 2.74
N MET A 191 10.60 5.00 3.57
CA MET A 191 11.01 3.62 3.39
C MET A 191 9.87 2.83 2.74
N LEU A 192 10.23 1.97 1.79
CA LEU A 192 9.33 1.19 0.95
C LEU A 192 9.71 -0.31 1.02
N ASP A 193 8.86 -1.12 1.67
CA ASP A 193 8.94 -2.58 1.67
C ASP A 193 8.55 -3.17 0.31
N ALA A 194 9.52 -3.14 -0.61
CA ALA A 194 9.45 -3.86 -1.89
C ALA A 194 9.80 -5.36 -1.72
N GLY A 195 10.37 -5.75 -0.59
CA GLY A 195 10.67 -7.13 -0.21
C GLY A 195 9.41 -7.98 -0.23
N ARG A 196 8.45 -7.71 0.67
CA ARG A 196 7.18 -8.44 0.71
C ARG A 196 6.34 -8.24 -0.55
N HIS A 197 6.29 -7.03 -1.12
CA HIS A 197 5.41 -6.68 -2.23
C HIS A 197 6.16 -6.06 -3.41
N TYR A 198 5.99 -6.60 -4.61
CA TYR A 198 6.54 -6.00 -5.83
C TYR A 198 5.69 -4.81 -6.29
N TYR A 199 6.26 -3.61 -6.22
CA TYR A 199 5.70 -2.39 -6.81
C TYR A 199 6.07 -2.25 -8.27
N ASP A 200 5.17 -1.71 -9.10
CA ASP A 200 5.52 -1.41 -10.50
C ASP A 200 6.63 -0.33 -10.58
N PRO A 201 7.59 -0.44 -11.53
CA PRO A 201 8.60 0.58 -11.76
C PRO A 201 8.04 2.01 -11.92
N ASP A 202 6.87 2.16 -12.53
CA ASP A 202 6.21 3.46 -12.69
C ASP A 202 5.62 4.00 -11.37
N TYR A 203 5.30 3.13 -10.41
CA TYR A 203 4.92 3.54 -9.05
C TYR A 203 6.11 4.16 -8.32
N ILE A 204 7.27 3.50 -8.36
CA ILE A 204 8.51 3.99 -7.71
C ILE A 204 8.92 5.35 -8.28
N GLU A 205 8.77 5.59 -9.59
CA GLU A 205 8.97 6.92 -10.18
C GLU A 205 8.02 7.99 -9.62
N GLN A 206 6.74 7.65 -9.40
CA GLN A 206 5.75 8.57 -8.86
C GLN A 206 6.03 8.89 -7.37
N VAL A 207 6.49 7.92 -6.59
CA VAL A 207 6.97 8.13 -5.22
C VAL A 207 8.14 9.13 -5.21
N ILE A 208 9.17 8.92 -6.04
CA ILE A 208 10.33 9.83 -6.13
C ILE A 208 9.91 11.27 -6.50
N ARG A 209 8.99 11.42 -7.48
CA ARG A 209 8.45 12.73 -7.86
C ARG A 209 7.69 13.42 -6.72
N THR A 210 6.87 12.65 -6.01
CA THR A 210 6.05 13.13 -4.88
C THR A 210 6.93 13.55 -3.70
N MET A 211 7.96 12.75 -3.39
CA MET A 211 8.97 13.09 -2.39
C MET A 211 9.66 14.42 -2.74
N ALA A 212 10.16 14.56 -3.97
CA ALA A 212 10.86 15.77 -4.39
C ALA A 212 9.96 17.02 -4.37
N TRP A 213 8.69 16.90 -4.77
CA TRP A 213 7.70 17.97 -4.68
C TRP A 213 7.61 18.54 -3.26
N TYR A 214 7.56 17.65 -2.26
CA TYR A 214 7.54 18.00 -0.85
C TYR A 214 8.94 18.11 -0.22
N LYS A 215 10.00 18.24 -1.03
CA LYS A 215 11.40 18.40 -0.59
C LYS A 215 11.93 17.24 0.29
N MET A 216 11.33 16.06 0.22
CA MET A 216 11.87 14.80 0.77
C MET A 216 13.01 14.28 -0.12
N ASN A 217 14.00 13.60 0.46
CA ASN A 217 15.33 13.46 -0.15
C ASN A 217 16.03 12.09 -0.01
N THR A 218 15.41 11.12 0.66
CA THR A 218 15.98 9.78 0.88
C THR A 218 14.87 8.72 0.78
N LEU A 219 14.86 7.96 -0.31
CA LEU A 219 14.00 6.79 -0.51
C LEU A 219 14.76 5.56 -0.02
N HIS A 220 14.35 5.00 1.10
CA HIS A 220 14.89 3.74 1.60
C HIS A 220 14.12 2.60 0.90
N LEU A 221 14.79 1.82 0.06
CA LEU A 221 14.18 0.78 -0.77
C LEU A 221 14.59 -0.59 -0.24
N HIS A 222 13.67 -1.23 0.48
CA HIS A 222 13.85 -2.54 1.10
C HIS A 222 13.52 -3.65 0.11
N LEU A 223 14.51 -4.46 -0.28
CA LEU A 223 14.46 -5.30 -1.49
C LEU A 223 14.47 -6.81 -1.21
N THR A 224 14.48 -7.24 0.04
CA THR A 224 14.67 -8.65 0.40
C THR A 224 13.91 -9.02 1.66
N GLU A 225 13.10 -10.06 1.58
CA GLU A 225 12.28 -10.57 2.68
C GLU A 225 12.14 -12.09 2.65
N TRP A 226 11.52 -12.65 3.69
CA TRP A 226 11.33 -14.09 3.83
C TRP A 226 10.59 -14.72 2.64
N ASN A 227 9.78 -13.95 1.89
CA ASN A 227 9.03 -14.43 0.72
C ASN A 227 9.71 -14.13 -0.63
N ALA A 228 10.68 -13.21 -0.72
CA ALA A 228 11.27 -12.82 -2.00
C ALA A 228 12.61 -12.08 -1.87
N PHE A 229 13.52 -12.37 -2.81
CA PHE A 229 14.68 -11.54 -3.12
C PHE A 229 14.40 -10.78 -4.43
N ARG A 230 14.46 -9.44 -4.43
CA ARG A 230 13.92 -8.62 -5.54
C ARG A 230 14.94 -8.11 -6.55
N LEU A 231 16.18 -8.59 -6.55
CA LEU A 231 17.21 -8.16 -7.51
C LEU A 231 17.61 -9.32 -8.45
N ASP A 232 17.24 -9.23 -9.73
CA ASP A 232 17.54 -10.25 -10.75
C ASP A 232 18.93 -10.03 -11.38
N SER A 233 19.93 -10.76 -10.87
CA SER A 233 21.24 -10.87 -11.51
C SER A 233 21.44 -12.24 -12.16
N PRO A 234 21.87 -12.29 -13.45
CA PRO A 234 22.33 -13.52 -14.10
C PRO A 234 23.52 -14.23 -13.40
N ALA A 235 24.21 -13.56 -12.47
CA ALA A 235 25.24 -14.17 -11.63
C ALA A 235 24.67 -15.07 -10.51
N PHE A 236 23.40 -14.86 -10.12
CA PHE A 236 22.71 -15.56 -9.03
C PHE A 236 21.42 -16.25 -9.54
N PRO A 237 21.52 -17.18 -10.51
CA PRO A 237 20.35 -17.80 -11.10
C PRO A 237 19.53 -18.57 -10.05
N GLY A 238 18.23 -18.26 -9.99
CA GLY A 238 17.29 -18.88 -9.05
C GLY A 238 17.29 -18.29 -7.63
N LEU A 239 18.02 -17.20 -7.37
CA LEU A 239 17.91 -16.45 -6.11
C LEU A 239 16.72 -15.48 -6.13
N ALA A 240 16.54 -14.75 -7.24
CA ALA A 240 15.50 -13.76 -7.39
C ALA A 240 14.10 -14.39 -7.54
N HIS A 241 13.08 -13.71 -7.00
CA HIS A 241 11.67 -14.03 -7.20
C HIS A 241 11.23 -13.70 -8.65
N GLU A 242 10.15 -14.31 -9.15
CA GLU A 242 9.64 -14.05 -10.51
C GLU A 242 9.27 -12.57 -10.72
N ASP A 243 8.55 -11.97 -9.77
CA ASP A 243 8.45 -10.51 -9.62
C ASP A 243 9.72 -9.94 -8.96
N SER A 244 10.65 -9.44 -9.76
CA SER A 244 11.91 -8.81 -9.31
C SER A 244 12.39 -7.70 -10.28
N TYR A 245 13.29 -6.84 -9.80
CA TYR A 245 13.87 -5.72 -10.53
C TYR A 245 15.20 -6.12 -11.18
N THR A 246 15.35 -5.81 -12.47
CA THR A 246 16.63 -5.99 -13.15
C THR A 246 17.59 -4.83 -12.84
N GLN A 247 18.88 -5.00 -13.17
CA GLN A 247 19.84 -3.89 -13.11
C GLN A 247 19.42 -2.67 -13.94
N ALA A 248 18.65 -2.86 -15.02
CA ALA A 248 18.13 -1.77 -15.84
C ALA A 248 17.02 -0.99 -15.12
N ASP A 249 16.19 -1.66 -14.32
CA ASP A 249 15.15 -1.02 -13.51
C ASP A 249 15.76 -0.22 -12.34
N ILE A 250 16.77 -0.78 -11.66
CA ILE A 250 17.53 -0.04 -10.64
C ILE A 250 18.23 1.19 -11.24
N ALA A 251 18.87 1.05 -12.41
CA ALA A 251 19.47 2.18 -13.11
C ALA A 251 18.43 3.25 -13.52
N ARG A 252 17.22 2.82 -13.92
CA ARG A 252 16.07 3.69 -14.21
C ARG A 252 15.64 4.46 -12.95
N PHE A 253 15.52 3.80 -11.80
CA PHE A 253 15.18 4.46 -10.53
C PHE A 253 16.24 5.49 -10.13
N GLU A 254 17.52 5.14 -10.22
CA GLU A 254 18.65 6.04 -9.96
C GLU A 254 18.66 7.27 -10.90
N ASP A 255 18.31 7.11 -12.17
CA ASP A 255 18.20 8.23 -13.13
C ASP A 255 17.02 9.16 -12.82
N VAL A 256 15.92 8.66 -12.24
CA VAL A 256 14.78 9.47 -11.79
C VAL A 256 15.11 10.16 -10.47
N ALA A 257 15.68 9.42 -9.51
CA ALA A 257 16.11 9.93 -8.21
C ALA A 257 17.13 11.08 -8.36
N ALA A 258 18.13 10.92 -9.23
CA ALA A 258 19.13 11.95 -9.52
C ALA A 258 18.51 13.24 -10.11
N ARG A 259 17.57 13.13 -11.07
CA ARG A 259 16.83 14.28 -11.63
C ARG A 259 16.04 15.06 -10.56
N TYR A 260 15.52 14.33 -9.58
CA TYR A 260 14.65 14.87 -8.54
C TYR A 260 15.35 15.07 -7.18
N GLY A 261 16.68 14.97 -7.15
CA GLY A 261 17.48 15.23 -5.94
C GLY A 261 17.13 14.32 -4.77
N VAL A 262 16.76 13.07 -5.04
CA VAL A 262 16.48 12.02 -4.06
C VAL A 262 17.65 11.03 -4.08
N GLU A 263 18.08 10.55 -2.93
CA GLU A 263 18.98 9.40 -2.80
C GLU A 263 18.15 8.14 -2.66
N ILE A 264 18.55 7.06 -3.33
CA ILE A 264 18.08 5.71 -3.01
C ILE A 264 19.05 5.14 -1.98
N LEU A 265 18.52 4.82 -0.78
CA LEU A 265 19.18 4.00 0.23
C LEU A 265 18.68 2.56 0.03
N PRO A 266 19.42 1.69 -0.68
CA PRO A 266 19.02 0.30 -0.87
C PRO A 266 19.21 -0.51 0.41
N GLU A 267 18.41 -1.55 0.56
CA GLU A 267 18.61 -2.56 1.60
C GLU A 267 18.59 -3.99 1.05
N ILE A 268 19.58 -4.78 1.50
CA ILE A 268 19.53 -6.25 1.50
C ILE A 268 19.66 -6.64 2.98
N ASP A 269 18.57 -7.08 3.59
CA ASP A 269 18.54 -7.44 5.01
C ASP A 269 19.24 -8.78 5.26
N LEU A 270 20.16 -8.74 6.23
CA LEU A 270 21.03 -9.82 6.63
C LEU A 270 21.37 -9.72 8.12
N PRO A 271 21.50 -10.84 8.85
CA PRO A 271 21.20 -12.21 8.45
C PRO A 271 19.74 -12.62 8.75
N GLY A 272 18.91 -11.71 9.28
CA GLY A 272 17.46 -11.87 9.43
C GLY A 272 16.73 -11.87 8.08
N HIS A 273 15.43 -12.17 8.08
CA HIS A 273 14.52 -12.16 6.92
C HIS A 273 15.01 -12.88 5.64
N ALA A 274 16.01 -13.76 5.77
CA ALA A 274 16.84 -14.20 4.66
C ALA A 274 16.44 -15.56 4.08
N THR A 275 15.19 -16.00 4.29
CA THR A 275 14.69 -17.33 3.85
C THR A 275 14.96 -17.58 2.37
N ALA A 276 14.74 -16.59 1.49
CA ALA A 276 15.01 -16.70 0.06
C ALA A 276 16.50 -17.01 -0.24
N ILE A 277 17.43 -16.38 0.48
CA ILE A 277 18.88 -16.64 0.38
C ILE A 277 19.21 -18.02 0.97
N ALA A 278 18.57 -18.40 2.07
CA ALA A 278 18.76 -19.68 2.73
C ALA A 278 18.27 -20.87 1.89
N ASP A 279 17.16 -20.72 1.16
CA ASP A 279 16.63 -21.71 0.23
C ASP A 279 17.47 -21.84 -1.04
N TRP A 280 17.96 -20.71 -1.58
CA TRP A 280 18.88 -20.70 -2.72
C TRP A 280 20.26 -21.29 -2.37
N ALA A 281 20.77 -21.04 -1.15
CA ALA A 281 22.04 -21.55 -0.65
C ALA A 281 21.89 -22.38 0.65
N PRO A 282 21.33 -23.61 0.62
CA PRO A 282 21.01 -24.40 1.83
C PRO A 282 22.18 -24.69 2.78
N ALA A 283 23.43 -24.47 2.36
CA ALA A 283 24.59 -24.55 3.24
C ALA A 283 24.56 -23.48 4.35
N THR A 284 23.97 -22.31 4.11
CA THR A 284 23.90 -21.18 5.06
C THR A 284 22.84 -21.37 6.15
N LYS A 285 21.91 -22.31 5.99
CA LYS A 285 20.76 -22.53 6.91
C LYS A 285 21.17 -22.74 8.37
N TRP A 286 20.32 -22.25 9.26
CA TRP A 286 20.41 -22.40 10.71
C TRP A 286 19.88 -23.79 11.15
N SER A 287 20.37 -24.37 12.26
CA SER A 287 19.84 -25.66 12.77
C SER A 287 18.89 -25.51 13.99
N CYS A 288 18.93 -24.35 14.63
CA CYS A 288 18.19 -23.99 15.84
C CYS A 288 16.90 -23.18 15.52
N PRO A 289 16.14 -22.69 16.52
CA PRO A 289 15.05 -21.75 16.29
C PRO A 289 15.56 -20.36 15.84
N SER A 290 14.77 -19.67 15.01
CA SER A 290 14.98 -18.25 14.63
C SER A 290 14.28 -17.30 15.64
N ALA A 291 14.32 -15.98 15.43
CA ALA A 291 13.87 -14.99 16.42
C ALA A 291 12.38 -15.02 16.80
N ALA A 292 11.56 -15.60 15.93
CA ALA A 292 10.11 -15.60 16.02
C ALA A 292 9.57 -17.01 15.76
N ASN A 293 8.69 -17.50 16.64
CA ASN A 293 7.94 -18.75 16.41
C ASN A 293 6.87 -18.61 15.29
N TRP A 294 6.72 -17.41 14.74
CA TRP A 294 5.73 -17.06 13.71
C TRP A 294 6.08 -17.61 12.31
N PHE A 295 7.36 -17.86 12.05
CA PHE A 295 7.88 -18.33 10.76
C PHE A 295 8.80 -19.55 10.95
N GLU A 296 9.04 -20.31 9.89
CA GLU A 296 9.70 -21.62 9.97
C GLU A 296 11.22 -21.53 10.26
N ARG A 297 11.92 -22.69 10.29
CA ARG A 297 13.30 -22.80 10.80
C ARG A 297 14.40 -22.06 10.00
N ASP A 298 14.06 -21.49 8.85
CA ASP A 298 15.03 -21.01 7.85
C ASP A 298 15.08 -19.49 7.66
N PHE A 299 14.47 -18.72 8.58
CA PHE A 299 14.39 -17.25 8.54
C PHE A 299 15.74 -16.52 8.72
N THR A 300 16.71 -17.13 9.41
CA THR A 300 18.01 -16.49 9.72
C THR A 300 19.19 -17.25 9.12
N LEU A 301 20.17 -16.55 8.52
CA LEU A 301 21.42 -17.16 8.03
C LEU A 301 22.40 -17.47 9.17
N ASN A 302 23.07 -18.61 9.09
CA ASN A 302 24.04 -19.04 10.10
C ASN A 302 25.38 -18.32 9.99
N VAL A 303 25.50 -17.21 10.73
CA VAL A 303 26.70 -16.34 10.81
C VAL A 303 27.99 -17.03 11.27
N THR A 304 27.92 -18.26 11.80
CA THR A 304 29.10 -19.03 12.23
C THR A 304 29.77 -19.78 11.08
N LYS A 305 29.10 -19.91 9.93
CA LYS A 305 29.57 -20.72 8.79
C LYS A 305 30.38 -19.90 7.79
N PRO A 306 31.56 -20.40 7.34
CA PRO A 306 32.30 -19.81 6.22
C PRO A 306 31.50 -19.74 4.92
N GLU A 307 30.55 -20.65 4.71
CA GLU A 307 29.64 -20.66 3.56
C GLU A 307 28.71 -19.44 3.59
N THR A 308 28.19 -19.04 4.75
CA THR A 308 27.37 -17.83 4.91
C THR A 308 28.17 -16.58 4.59
N GLU A 309 29.40 -16.49 5.11
CA GLU A 309 30.31 -15.37 4.83
C GLU A 309 30.58 -15.23 3.33
N ALA A 310 30.91 -16.34 2.66
CA ALA A 310 31.19 -16.34 1.22
C ALA A 310 29.95 -16.00 0.39
N THR A 311 28.77 -16.45 0.79
CA THR A 311 27.48 -16.13 0.15
C THR A 311 27.15 -14.64 0.29
N VAL A 312 27.22 -14.10 1.51
CA VAL A 312 26.91 -12.69 1.78
C VAL A 312 27.91 -11.76 1.09
N ALA A 313 29.21 -12.06 1.15
CA ALA A 313 30.23 -11.29 0.43
C ALA A 313 29.96 -11.28 -1.10
N ALA A 314 29.58 -12.41 -1.69
CA ALA A 314 29.28 -12.48 -3.12
C ALA A 314 28.01 -11.68 -3.50
N ILE A 315 26.96 -11.74 -2.68
CA ILE A 315 25.72 -10.96 -2.89
C ILE A 315 26.02 -9.46 -2.79
N LEU A 316 26.74 -9.02 -1.75
CA LEU A 316 27.10 -7.60 -1.59
C LEU A 316 28.04 -7.12 -2.71
N ASP A 317 29.02 -7.93 -3.13
CA ASP A 317 29.92 -7.59 -4.25
C ASP A 317 29.20 -7.39 -5.60
N GLU A 318 28.09 -8.08 -5.83
CA GLU A 318 27.27 -7.94 -7.04
C GLU A 318 26.33 -6.73 -6.97
N PHE A 319 25.56 -6.60 -5.88
CA PHE A 319 24.43 -5.67 -5.82
C PHE A 319 24.76 -4.30 -5.23
N VAL A 320 25.75 -4.17 -4.34
CA VAL A 320 26.17 -2.85 -3.81
C VAL A 320 26.60 -1.88 -4.93
N PRO A 321 27.30 -2.32 -6.01
CA PRO A 321 27.63 -1.47 -7.16
C PRO A 321 26.45 -1.01 -8.03
N TRP A 322 25.25 -1.60 -7.91
CA TRP A 322 24.10 -1.20 -8.74
C TRP A 322 23.55 0.17 -8.34
N PHE A 323 23.70 0.54 -7.06
CA PHE A 323 23.20 1.77 -6.49
C PHE A 323 24.30 2.83 -6.45
N ARG A 324 23.95 4.08 -6.75
CA ARG A 324 24.89 5.21 -6.87
C ARG A 324 25.04 5.98 -5.56
N GLY A 325 24.06 5.88 -4.67
CA GLY A 325 24.06 6.53 -3.36
C GLY A 325 25.30 6.19 -2.50
N PRO A 326 25.73 7.09 -1.60
CA PRO A 326 26.89 6.89 -0.73
C PRO A 326 26.66 5.87 0.40
N ARG A 327 25.43 5.38 0.57
CA ARG A 327 25.00 4.50 1.66
C ARG A 327 24.45 3.18 1.15
N PHE A 328 24.46 2.16 2.01
CA PHE A 328 23.83 0.86 1.77
C PHE A 328 23.35 0.31 3.12
N HIS A 329 22.09 -0.08 3.21
CA HIS A 329 21.51 -0.70 4.40
C HIS A 329 21.73 -2.22 4.33
N VAL A 330 22.19 -2.85 5.42
CA VAL A 330 22.37 -4.31 5.50
C VAL A 330 21.38 -4.98 6.47
N GLY A 331 20.33 -4.23 6.85
CA GLY A 331 19.25 -4.66 7.73
C GLY A 331 19.70 -4.93 9.14
N THR A 332 19.78 -6.20 9.52
CA THR A 332 20.19 -6.72 10.84
C THR A 332 19.06 -6.78 11.89
N ASP A 333 17.81 -6.55 11.53
CA ASP A 333 16.68 -6.75 12.44
C ASP A 333 16.24 -8.22 12.55
N GLU A 334 15.35 -8.45 13.51
CA GLU A 334 14.80 -9.75 13.91
C GLU A 334 15.80 -10.93 13.94
N TYR A 335 17.04 -10.67 14.36
CA TYR A 335 18.02 -11.69 14.72
C TYR A 335 17.63 -12.38 16.05
N PRO A 336 17.87 -13.69 16.25
CA PRO A 336 17.38 -14.44 17.42
C PRO A 336 17.69 -13.77 18.76
N THR A 337 16.68 -13.66 19.63
CA THR A 337 16.83 -13.09 20.98
C THR A 337 17.82 -13.88 21.83
N ALA A 338 18.34 -13.29 22.91
CA ALA A 338 19.30 -13.94 23.81
C ALA A 338 18.81 -15.33 24.30
N GLY A 339 17.50 -15.47 24.55
CA GLY A 339 16.88 -16.74 24.95
C GLY A 339 16.82 -17.80 23.84
N ALA A 340 16.72 -17.40 22.58
CA ALA A 340 16.78 -18.30 21.42
C ALA A 340 18.23 -18.68 21.08
N GLN A 341 19.16 -17.73 21.14
CA GLN A 341 20.60 -17.98 20.95
C GLN A 341 21.15 -18.99 21.96
N ALA A 342 20.75 -18.89 23.24
CA ALA A 342 21.15 -19.83 24.29
C ALA A 342 20.68 -21.28 24.03
N GLN A 343 19.66 -21.46 23.20
CA GLN A 343 19.16 -22.77 22.77
C GLN A 343 19.86 -23.30 21.52
N CYS A 344 20.85 -22.59 20.98
CA CYS A 344 21.52 -22.92 19.73
C CYS A 344 22.95 -23.45 19.95
N PRO A 345 23.18 -24.78 19.92
CA PRO A 345 24.48 -25.35 20.29
C PRO A 345 25.62 -24.88 19.39
N GLU A 346 25.39 -24.75 18.07
CA GLU A 346 26.41 -24.30 17.12
C GLU A 346 26.87 -22.87 17.38
N LEU A 347 25.95 -21.95 17.70
CA LEU A 347 26.29 -20.56 18.04
C LEU A 347 27.01 -20.47 19.39
N VAL A 348 26.54 -21.20 20.41
CA VAL A 348 27.18 -21.26 21.74
C VAL A 348 28.59 -21.86 21.67
N GLU A 349 28.76 -22.94 20.90
CA GLU A 349 30.07 -23.56 20.67
C GLU A 349 31.01 -22.64 19.89
N TYR A 350 30.53 -21.98 18.82
CA TYR A 350 31.32 -21.02 18.06
C TYR A 350 31.78 -19.83 18.92
N ALA A 351 30.88 -19.27 19.72
CA ALA A 351 31.19 -18.18 20.65
C ALA A 351 32.33 -18.58 21.60
N ALA A 352 32.20 -19.74 22.25
CA ALA A 352 33.19 -20.26 23.20
C ALA A 352 34.54 -20.64 22.54
N GLN A 353 34.53 -21.18 21.32
CA GLN A 353 35.75 -21.57 20.60
C GLN A 353 36.57 -20.37 20.12
N ASN A 354 35.91 -19.28 19.72
CA ASN A 354 36.55 -18.08 19.20
C ASN A 354 36.79 -16.99 20.28
N GLY A 355 36.26 -17.17 21.49
CA GLY A 355 36.55 -16.32 22.64
C GLY A 355 35.64 -15.10 22.78
N TYR A 356 34.45 -15.12 22.17
CA TYR A 356 33.39 -14.15 22.37
C TYR A 356 32.84 -14.23 23.81
N ALA A 357 32.45 -13.11 24.40
CA ALA A 357 31.93 -13.09 25.76
C ALA A 357 30.48 -13.60 25.84
N THR A 358 29.68 -13.31 24.81
CA THR A 358 28.29 -13.73 24.64
C THR A 358 28.06 -14.22 23.20
N THR A 359 26.93 -14.88 22.95
CA THR A 359 26.51 -15.24 21.59
C THR A 359 26.08 -14.02 20.76
N ALA A 360 25.63 -12.94 21.40
CA ALA A 360 25.30 -11.68 20.74
C ALA A 360 26.54 -10.95 20.21
N ASP A 361 27.71 -11.10 20.85
CA ASP A 361 28.98 -10.56 20.31
C ASP A 361 29.37 -11.20 18.96
N VAL A 362 28.94 -12.44 18.69
CA VAL A 362 29.16 -13.09 17.37
C VAL A 362 28.35 -12.38 16.28
N PHE A 363 27.16 -11.88 16.63
CA PHE A 363 26.32 -11.12 15.72
C PHE A 363 26.89 -9.71 15.49
N VAL A 364 27.35 -9.02 16.54
CA VAL A 364 28.05 -7.73 16.41
C VAL A 364 29.30 -7.85 15.51
N ASP A 365 30.11 -8.90 15.66
CA ASP A 365 31.25 -9.18 14.78
C ASP A 365 30.83 -9.43 13.32
N PHE A 366 29.70 -10.11 13.09
CA PHE A 366 29.16 -10.30 11.74
C PHE A 366 28.70 -8.98 11.10
N ILE A 367 28.07 -8.08 11.88
CA ILE A 367 27.73 -6.72 11.44
C ILE A 367 29.00 -5.95 11.04
N ASP A 368 30.06 -6.00 11.85
CA ASP A 368 31.34 -5.35 11.53
C ASP A 368 32.01 -5.93 10.28
N ARG A 369 31.86 -7.24 10.02
CA ARG A 369 32.36 -7.87 8.79
C ARG A 369 31.56 -7.42 7.55
N MET A 370 30.23 -7.33 7.65
CA MET A 370 29.41 -6.72 6.59
C MET A 370 29.74 -5.25 6.35
N ASN A 371 30.06 -4.49 7.41
CA ASN A 371 30.50 -3.10 7.30
C ASN A 371 31.78 -2.97 6.46
N GLU A 372 32.79 -3.82 6.69
CA GLU A 372 34.00 -3.83 5.86
C GLU A 372 33.73 -4.24 4.39
N MET A 373 32.76 -5.13 4.13
CA MET A 373 32.34 -5.46 2.76
C MET A 373 31.73 -4.24 2.04
N VAL A 374 30.78 -3.54 2.67
CA VAL A 374 30.16 -2.32 2.12
C VAL A 374 31.20 -1.21 1.92
N LYS A 375 32.13 -1.04 2.87
CA LYS A 375 33.23 -0.07 2.78
C LYS A 375 34.23 -0.38 1.67
N ALA A 376 34.39 -1.64 1.26
CA ALA A 376 35.22 -2.01 0.11
C ALA A 376 34.69 -1.40 -1.21
N HIS A 377 33.37 -1.15 -1.30
CA HIS A 377 32.71 -0.45 -2.40
C HIS A 377 32.66 1.08 -2.23
N GLY A 378 33.33 1.61 -1.20
CA GLY A 378 33.40 3.04 -0.91
C GLY A 378 32.12 3.65 -0.34
N LYS A 379 31.20 2.83 0.17
CA LYS A 379 29.93 3.25 0.79
C LYS A 379 30.01 3.20 2.31
N ARG A 380 29.05 3.86 2.97
CA ARG A 380 28.83 3.80 4.41
C ARG A 380 27.64 2.89 4.73
N THR A 381 27.83 1.98 5.67
CA THR A 381 26.80 1.02 6.09
C THR A 381 25.74 1.69 6.96
N VAL A 382 24.49 1.27 6.77
CA VAL A 382 23.36 1.56 7.67
C VAL A 382 22.80 0.23 8.20
N ILE A 383 22.40 0.20 9.47
CA ILE A 383 21.80 -0.98 10.13
C ILE A 383 20.60 -0.58 10.98
N TRP A 384 19.65 -1.48 11.15
CA TRP A 384 18.61 -1.36 12.18
C TRP A 384 19.20 -1.46 13.60
N ASN A 385 18.52 -0.89 14.58
CA ASN A 385 18.96 -0.86 15.98
C ASN A 385 18.73 -2.16 16.78
N TRP A 386 18.80 -3.32 16.15
CA TRP A 386 18.37 -4.59 16.76
C TRP A 386 19.45 -5.33 17.57
N TRP A 387 20.74 -5.03 17.37
CA TRP A 387 21.83 -5.77 18.03
C TRP A 387 21.82 -5.66 19.58
N ASP A 388 21.12 -4.67 20.16
CA ASP A 388 20.88 -4.51 21.59
C ASP A 388 19.39 -4.63 22.00
N HIS A 389 18.51 -5.09 21.10
CA HIS A 389 17.08 -5.30 21.35
C HIS A 389 16.77 -6.75 21.76
N ASP A 390 16.45 -6.98 23.04
CA ASP A 390 16.35 -8.32 23.65
C ASP A 390 17.60 -9.21 23.39
N GLN A 391 18.74 -8.54 23.31
CA GLN A 391 20.10 -9.07 23.22
C GLN A 391 20.94 -8.61 24.43
N ASP A 392 21.92 -9.41 24.82
CA ASP A 392 22.90 -9.07 25.87
C ASP A 392 24.35 -9.01 25.32
N PRO A 393 24.69 -8.16 24.34
CA PRO A 393 26.07 -8.05 23.86
C PRO A 393 26.97 -7.33 24.89
N VAL A 394 28.28 -7.63 24.86
CA VAL A 394 29.31 -6.92 25.63
C VAL A 394 30.06 -5.90 24.74
N THR A 395 30.03 -6.14 23.43
CA THR A 395 30.54 -5.28 22.37
C THR A 395 29.40 -4.49 21.70
N ALA A 396 29.75 -3.54 20.83
CA ALA A 396 28.78 -2.79 20.03
C ALA A 396 29.38 -2.53 18.63
N PRO A 397 28.58 -2.43 17.56
CA PRO A 397 29.06 -2.25 16.19
C PRO A 397 29.95 -1.02 16.00
N SER A 398 30.75 -1.03 14.93
CA SER A 398 31.68 0.04 14.57
C SER A 398 31.00 1.41 14.45
N LYS A 399 31.63 2.44 15.01
CA LYS A 399 31.07 3.81 15.10
C LYS A 399 31.06 4.58 13.76
N ASP A 400 31.59 3.99 12.69
CA ASP A 400 31.46 4.51 11.32
C ASP A 400 30.19 4.01 10.61
N ILE A 401 29.39 3.15 11.23
CA ILE A 401 28.05 2.76 10.78
C ILE A 401 27.03 3.86 11.12
N ILE A 402 25.93 3.96 10.36
CA ILE A 402 24.72 4.72 10.73
C ILE A 402 23.69 3.76 11.31
N VAL A 403 23.06 4.13 12.41
CA VAL A 403 21.98 3.34 13.04
C VAL A 403 20.63 3.90 12.60
N GLU A 404 19.75 3.08 12.05
CA GLU A 404 18.34 3.41 11.86
C GLU A 404 17.52 2.85 13.05
N ALA A 405 16.98 3.74 13.87
CA ALA A 405 16.32 3.41 15.12
C ALA A 405 14.79 3.29 14.95
N TRP A 406 14.28 2.06 15.03
CA TRP A 406 12.86 1.73 14.83
C TRP A 406 12.17 1.10 16.06
N THR A 407 12.92 0.40 16.92
CA THR A 407 12.36 -0.28 18.12
C THR A 407 12.19 0.64 19.33
N GLY A 408 12.49 1.95 19.22
CA GLY A 408 12.34 2.87 20.33
C GLY A 408 12.89 4.28 20.10
N ASP A 409 13.36 4.92 21.17
CA ASP A 409 14.00 6.23 21.09
C ASP A 409 15.42 6.12 20.52
N HIS A 410 15.78 7.06 19.67
CA HIS A 410 17.08 7.20 19.01
C HIS A 410 18.21 7.76 19.90
N GLN A 411 17.88 8.51 20.96
CA GLN A 411 18.88 9.21 21.79
C GLN A 411 19.96 8.29 22.40
N PRO A 412 19.66 7.06 22.88
CA PRO A 412 20.67 6.14 23.40
C PRO A 412 21.78 5.79 22.40
N TYR A 413 21.51 5.86 21.09
CA TYR A 413 22.50 5.57 20.05
C TYR A 413 23.37 6.79 19.73
N VAL A 414 22.79 8.00 19.79
CA VAL A 414 23.54 9.27 19.77
C VAL A 414 24.50 9.36 20.96
N ASP A 415 24.03 9.03 22.17
CA ASP A 415 24.85 9.02 23.40
C ASP A 415 25.99 7.98 23.33
N GLN A 416 25.82 6.93 22.52
CA GLN A 416 26.84 5.93 22.20
C GLN A 416 27.80 6.34 21.06
N GLY A 417 27.64 7.53 20.49
CA GLY A 417 28.49 8.09 19.44
C GLY A 417 28.24 7.55 18.03
N TYR A 418 27.02 7.10 17.73
CA TYR A 418 26.60 6.81 16.35
C TYR A 418 25.98 8.04 15.69
N ASP A 419 26.05 8.09 14.35
CA ASP A 419 25.09 8.86 13.57
C ASP A 419 23.80 8.05 13.45
N VAL A 420 22.63 8.70 13.56
CA VAL A 420 21.34 8.02 13.74
C VAL A 420 20.27 8.57 12.81
N ILE A 421 19.55 7.68 12.12
CA ILE A 421 18.27 7.93 11.44
C ILE A 421 17.16 7.45 12.38
N ASN A 422 16.04 8.15 12.47
CA ASN A 422 14.92 7.77 13.33
C ASN A 422 13.67 7.41 12.52
N SER A 423 13.18 6.19 12.72
CA SER A 423 11.95 5.66 12.13
C SER A 423 11.10 4.91 13.18
N ASP A 424 11.11 5.39 14.44
CA ASP A 424 10.35 4.84 15.57
C ASP A 424 8.94 4.36 15.16
N SER A 425 8.75 3.04 15.23
CA SER A 425 7.55 2.32 14.79
C SER A 425 6.25 2.81 15.44
N ARG A 426 6.34 3.45 16.60
CA ARG A 426 5.18 4.03 17.32
C ARG A 426 4.72 5.38 16.74
N ARG A 427 5.51 5.98 15.85
CA ARG A 427 5.32 7.34 15.33
C ARG A 427 5.35 7.43 13.81
N PHE A 428 6.15 6.60 13.14
CA PHE A 428 6.48 6.78 11.73
C PHE A 428 6.14 5.58 10.83
N TYR A 429 5.65 4.46 11.37
CA TYR A 429 5.30 3.30 10.55
C TYR A 429 3.94 3.41 9.86
N ILE A 430 3.87 2.86 8.65
CA ILE A 430 2.67 2.68 7.84
C ILE A 430 2.61 1.19 7.48
N THR A 431 1.77 0.40 8.15
CA THR A 431 1.65 -1.04 7.88
C THR A 431 0.19 -1.38 7.56
N PRO A 432 -0.24 -1.31 6.29
CA PRO A 432 -1.57 -1.73 5.85
C PRO A 432 -1.79 -3.23 6.05
N LEU A 433 -2.95 -3.64 6.58
CA LEU A 433 -3.32 -5.04 6.82
C LEU A 433 -4.37 -5.51 5.80
N ALA A 434 -4.30 -6.77 5.36
CA ALA A 434 -5.26 -7.41 4.44
C ALA A 434 -6.70 -6.85 4.48
N PRO A 435 -7.29 -6.37 3.36
CA PRO A 435 -8.64 -5.82 3.33
C PRO A 435 -9.72 -6.73 3.93
N PRO A 436 -10.74 -6.17 4.61
CA PRO A 436 -11.00 -4.75 4.86
C PRO A 436 -10.23 -4.19 6.07
N GLY A 437 -9.06 -4.75 6.38
CA GLY A 437 -8.19 -4.40 7.50
C GLY A 437 -7.85 -2.90 7.63
N GLY A 438 -7.42 -2.55 8.83
CA GLY A 438 -6.83 -1.23 9.09
C GLY A 438 -5.34 -1.20 8.74
N ALA A 439 -4.64 -0.23 9.31
CA ALA A 439 -3.18 -0.19 9.26
C ALA A 439 -2.63 0.16 10.65
N LEU A 440 -1.38 -0.21 10.92
CA LEU A 440 -0.54 0.64 11.75
C LEU A 440 -0.31 1.94 10.98
N LEU A 441 -0.55 3.08 11.63
CA LEU A 441 -0.39 4.39 11.01
C LEU A 441 0.55 5.27 11.83
N PRO A 442 1.22 6.23 11.17
CA PRO A 442 2.04 7.21 11.83
C PRO A 442 1.15 8.18 12.60
N ASP A 443 1.64 8.74 13.70
CA ASP A 443 0.88 9.71 14.48
C ASP A 443 0.99 11.10 13.83
N THR A 444 0.33 11.26 12.67
CA THR A 444 0.30 12.51 11.89
C THR A 444 -0.17 13.70 12.72
N GLY A 445 -1.09 13.48 13.66
CA GLY A 445 -1.55 14.50 14.61
C GLY A 445 -0.44 14.97 15.55
N TRP A 446 0.37 14.07 16.10
CA TRP A 446 1.57 14.41 16.85
C TRP A 446 2.65 15.04 15.95
N ILE A 447 2.88 14.51 14.74
CA ILE A 447 3.86 15.08 13.80
C ILE A 447 3.52 16.54 13.49
N ASN A 448 2.28 16.84 13.10
CA ASN A 448 1.86 18.22 12.81
C ASN A 448 1.92 19.12 14.06
N SER A 449 1.49 18.66 15.23
CA SER A 449 1.30 19.53 16.41
C SER A 449 2.49 19.67 17.36
N SER A 450 3.38 18.66 17.41
CA SER A 450 4.28 18.44 18.55
C SER A 450 5.68 17.96 18.16
N PHE A 451 5.87 17.37 16.98
CA PHE A 451 7.19 16.94 16.52
C PHE A 451 8.07 18.15 16.19
N VAL A 452 9.30 18.09 16.70
CA VAL A 452 10.38 19.04 16.40
C VAL A 452 11.61 18.20 16.09
N PRO A 453 12.20 18.31 14.89
CA PRO A 453 13.48 17.67 14.57
C PRO A 453 14.58 18.03 15.57
N ALA A 454 15.44 17.07 15.88
CA ALA A 454 16.60 17.30 16.74
C ALA A 454 17.63 18.21 16.06
N ASP A 455 18.09 19.22 16.78
CA ASP A 455 19.15 20.14 16.34
C ASP A 455 20.53 19.59 16.73
N ASP A 456 20.83 18.36 16.26
CA ASP A 456 22.03 17.59 16.61
C ASP A 456 22.69 17.00 15.36
N ALA A 457 24.00 17.16 15.23
CA ALA A 457 24.78 16.69 14.09
C ALA A 457 24.83 15.16 13.97
N ALA A 458 24.62 14.44 15.06
CA ALA A 458 24.50 12.98 15.05
C ALA A 458 23.16 12.51 14.48
N VAL A 459 22.08 13.29 14.63
CA VAL A 459 20.76 12.92 14.10
C VAL A 459 20.70 13.27 12.62
N GLN A 460 20.84 12.26 11.77
CA GLN A 460 20.88 12.42 10.32
C GLN A 460 19.50 12.77 9.76
N GLY A 461 18.41 12.23 10.30
CA GLY A 461 17.06 12.59 9.89
C GLY A 461 15.97 11.60 10.31
N TYR A 462 14.82 11.68 9.62
CA TYR A 462 13.59 10.97 9.97
C TYR A 462 12.93 10.34 8.73
N LEU A 463 12.53 9.07 8.85
CA LEU A 463 11.89 8.29 7.80
C LEU A 463 10.48 7.85 8.23
N LEU A 464 9.51 7.97 7.33
CA LEU A 464 8.25 7.21 7.39
C LEU A 464 8.49 5.83 6.77
N SER A 465 8.18 4.75 7.47
CA SER A 465 8.46 3.39 6.96
C SER A 465 7.18 2.66 6.58
N ARG A 466 7.01 2.36 5.28
CA ARG A 466 5.87 1.60 4.77
C ARG A 466 6.22 0.13 4.60
N TRP A 467 5.67 -0.67 5.50
CA TRP A 467 5.72 -2.14 5.46
C TRP A 467 4.51 -2.70 4.73
N SER A 468 4.69 -3.86 4.08
CA SER A 468 3.66 -4.52 3.27
C SER A 468 3.08 -5.77 3.97
N ASP A 469 3.17 -5.84 5.30
CA ASP A 469 2.77 -6.98 6.12
C ASP A 469 1.32 -7.42 5.87
N GLN A 470 1.13 -8.70 5.53
CA GLN A 470 -0.18 -9.30 5.28
C GLN A 470 -0.98 -8.67 4.13
N ALA A 471 -0.48 -7.62 3.47
CA ALA A 471 -1.11 -6.91 2.36
C ALA A 471 -0.36 -7.09 1.03
N PHE A 472 0.63 -7.97 0.96
CA PHE A 472 1.50 -8.16 -0.22
C PHE A 472 0.80 -8.56 -1.53
N ASP A 473 -0.45 -9.05 -1.49
CA ASP A 473 -1.27 -9.32 -2.68
C ASP A 473 -2.13 -8.12 -3.14
N GLN A 474 -2.02 -6.97 -2.47
CA GLN A 474 -2.84 -5.78 -2.75
C GLN A 474 -2.27 -4.92 -3.87
N PRO A 475 -3.10 -4.14 -4.59
CA PRO A 475 -2.64 -3.21 -5.63
C PRO A 475 -1.80 -2.05 -5.07
N ASP A 476 -0.97 -1.42 -5.91
CA ASP A 476 -0.18 -0.23 -5.55
C ASP A 476 -1.05 0.92 -4.99
N SER A 477 -2.30 1.06 -5.48
CA SER A 477 -3.28 2.04 -4.94
C SER A 477 -3.68 1.76 -3.51
N TYR A 478 -3.69 0.49 -3.10
CA TYR A 478 -3.92 0.14 -1.72
C TYR A 478 -2.85 0.79 -0.87
N PHE A 479 -1.56 0.63 -1.20
CA PHE A 479 -0.49 1.21 -0.40
C PHE A 479 -0.41 2.73 -0.45
N GLU A 480 -0.70 3.34 -1.61
CA GLU A 480 -0.70 4.81 -1.76
C GLU A 480 -1.73 5.50 -0.84
N TRP A 481 -2.90 4.89 -0.68
CA TRP A 481 -3.99 5.35 0.20
C TRP A 481 -3.56 5.63 1.65
N PHE A 482 -2.63 4.82 2.19
CA PHE A 482 -2.13 4.99 3.55
C PHE A 482 -0.92 5.93 3.64
N ALA A 483 -0.25 6.22 2.51
CA ALA A 483 1.08 6.85 2.49
C ALA A 483 1.10 8.31 2.00
N GLY A 484 0.16 8.73 1.15
CA GLY A 484 0.19 10.05 0.52
C GLY A 484 0.11 11.23 1.49
N ARG A 485 -0.83 11.20 2.46
CA ARG A 485 -1.00 12.28 3.45
C ARG A 485 0.07 12.32 4.54
N PRO A 486 0.52 11.19 5.15
CA PRO A 486 1.63 11.20 6.09
C PRO A 486 2.92 11.84 5.55
N GLN A 487 3.27 11.58 4.28
CA GLN A 487 4.45 12.20 3.64
C GLN A 487 4.38 13.73 3.66
N GLN A 488 3.22 14.32 3.34
CA GLN A 488 2.99 15.78 3.38
C GLN A 488 3.22 16.34 4.79
N VAL A 489 2.73 15.63 5.81
CA VAL A 489 2.83 16.02 7.22
C VAL A 489 4.27 15.94 7.73
N LEU A 490 5.00 14.85 7.44
CA LEU A 490 6.42 14.76 7.81
C LEU A 490 7.24 15.81 7.06
N ALA A 491 7.04 15.96 5.75
CA ALA A 491 7.80 16.89 4.91
C ALA A 491 7.74 18.33 5.44
N ASP A 492 6.54 18.86 5.70
CA ASP A 492 6.39 20.24 6.18
C ASP A 492 7.01 20.45 7.57
N ARG A 493 6.96 19.46 8.46
CA ARG A 493 7.48 19.57 9.84
C ARG A 493 8.97 19.28 9.97
N ALA A 494 9.49 18.35 9.17
CA ALA A 494 10.92 18.07 9.08
C ALA A 494 11.67 19.19 8.33
N TRP A 495 10.98 19.91 7.44
CA TRP A 495 11.47 21.19 6.94
C TRP A 495 11.35 22.27 8.02
N GLY A 496 10.15 22.44 8.59
CA GLY A 496 9.93 23.10 9.87
C GLY A 496 9.62 24.60 9.82
N GLY A 497 8.99 25.09 8.75
CA GLY A 497 8.46 26.45 8.65
C GLY A 497 7.21 26.68 9.52
N PRO A 498 6.48 27.81 9.32
CA PRO A 498 5.25 28.12 10.04
C PRO A 498 4.14 27.07 9.87
N GLY A 499 3.95 26.27 10.92
CA GLY A 499 3.07 25.11 10.90
C GLY A 499 1.59 25.41 10.70
N ALA A 500 0.92 24.54 9.97
CA ALA A 500 -0.54 24.50 9.86
C ALA A 500 -1.18 24.10 11.20
N PRO A 501 -2.34 24.70 11.57
CA PRO A 501 -2.98 24.48 12.88
C PRO A 501 -3.56 23.06 13.06
N THR A 502 -3.86 22.35 11.96
CA THR A 502 -4.39 20.98 11.93
C THR A 502 -3.84 20.24 10.71
N ASN A 503 -3.93 18.90 10.69
CA ASN A 503 -3.63 18.11 9.49
C ASN A 503 -4.45 18.62 8.30
N PHE A 504 -5.78 18.72 8.47
CA PHE A 504 -6.69 19.21 7.43
C PHE A 504 -6.25 20.56 6.86
N ALA A 505 -5.79 21.51 7.68
CA ALA A 505 -5.30 22.81 7.18
C ALA A 505 -3.96 22.73 6.41
N LEU A 506 -3.17 21.67 6.61
CA LEU A 506 -2.02 21.35 5.76
C LEU A 506 -2.45 20.64 4.47
N GLU A 507 -3.44 19.74 4.56
CA GLU A 507 -4.00 19.02 3.41
C GLU A 507 -4.63 19.99 2.41
N GLU A 508 -5.51 20.90 2.83
CA GLU A 508 -6.08 21.95 1.98
C GLU A 508 -4.99 22.80 1.29
N ARG A 509 -3.85 23.01 1.96
CA ARG A 509 -2.70 23.72 1.39
C ARG A 509 -2.02 22.89 0.30
N ALA A 510 -1.76 21.61 0.55
CA ALA A 510 -1.22 20.68 -0.43
C ALA A 510 -2.17 20.51 -1.63
N ASP A 511 -3.48 20.50 -1.40
CA ASP A 511 -4.51 20.35 -2.44
C ASP A 511 -4.63 21.59 -3.32
N ALA A 512 -4.43 22.79 -2.77
CA ALA A 512 -4.36 24.04 -3.52
C ALA A 512 -3.10 24.12 -4.42
N ILE A 513 -2.00 23.50 -4.00
CA ILE A 513 -0.77 23.37 -4.80
C ILE A 513 -0.92 22.29 -5.87
N GLY A 514 -1.64 21.20 -5.56
CA GLY A 514 -1.77 20.02 -6.41
C GLY A 514 -0.55 19.10 -6.39
N ALA A 515 -0.62 18.05 -7.22
CA ALA A 515 0.46 17.07 -7.39
C ALA A 515 1.56 17.56 -8.36
N PRO A 516 2.79 17.01 -8.26
CA PRO A 516 3.87 17.37 -9.18
C PRO A 516 3.57 16.94 -10.62
N PRO A 517 4.14 17.65 -11.61
CA PRO A 517 4.12 17.22 -13.01
C PRO A 517 4.54 15.74 -13.21
N GLY A 518 3.72 15.04 -13.99
CA GLY A 518 3.86 13.61 -14.27
C GLY A 518 3.01 12.70 -13.39
N VAL A 519 2.52 13.16 -12.23
CA VAL A 519 1.68 12.34 -11.33
C VAL A 519 0.19 12.55 -11.63
N VAL A 520 -0.56 11.46 -11.79
CA VAL A 520 -2.02 11.48 -11.95
C VAL A 520 -2.70 11.43 -10.57
N THR A 521 -3.72 12.24 -10.36
CA THR A 521 -4.50 12.29 -9.11
C THR A 521 -5.92 11.78 -9.30
N ASP A 522 -6.49 11.17 -8.25
CA ASP A 522 -7.88 10.72 -8.24
C ASP A 522 -8.87 11.90 -8.17
N VAL A 523 -8.48 13.00 -7.54
CA VAL A 523 -9.19 14.29 -7.56
C VAL A 523 -8.37 15.31 -8.38
N PRO A 524 -8.94 15.98 -9.40
CA PRO A 524 -8.25 17.02 -10.16
C PRO A 524 -7.90 18.26 -9.32
N ALA A 525 -6.70 18.82 -9.52
CA ALA A 525 -6.34 20.12 -8.95
C ALA A 525 -7.30 21.22 -9.45
N GLY A 526 -7.68 22.14 -8.56
CA GLY A 526 -8.64 23.21 -8.86
C GLY A 526 -10.11 22.78 -8.97
N ALA A 527 -10.45 21.53 -8.62
CA ALA A 527 -11.85 21.13 -8.48
C ALA A 527 -12.52 21.86 -7.29
N VAL A 528 -13.78 22.28 -7.45
CA VAL A 528 -14.49 23.12 -6.49
C VAL A 528 -15.70 22.39 -5.89
N PRO A 529 -16.03 22.58 -4.59
CA PRO A 529 -17.24 21.99 -4.01
C PRO A 529 -18.51 22.51 -4.68
N VAL A 530 -19.47 21.61 -4.92
CA VAL A 530 -20.86 22.00 -5.23
C VAL A 530 -21.58 22.38 -3.94
N THR A 531 -22.53 23.31 -4.04
CA THR A 531 -23.36 23.76 -2.91
C THR A 531 -24.84 23.55 -3.22
N GLY A 532 -25.61 23.08 -2.24
CA GLY A 532 -27.05 22.87 -2.37
C GLY A 532 -27.75 22.81 -1.02
N ASP A 533 -29.04 22.51 -1.01
CA ASP A 533 -29.80 22.26 0.21
C ASP A 533 -29.46 20.87 0.76
N VAL A 534 -29.07 20.78 2.04
CA VAL A 534 -28.74 19.51 2.70
C VAL A 534 -29.99 18.66 2.89
N TYR A 535 -29.89 17.36 2.58
CA TYR A 535 -30.96 16.39 2.82
C TYR A 535 -30.41 15.05 3.35
N ALA A 536 -31.25 14.31 4.08
CA ALA A 536 -30.89 13.01 4.65
C ALA A 536 -32.09 12.06 4.70
N SER A 537 -31.82 10.76 4.83
CA SER A 537 -32.84 9.70 4.80
C SER A 537 -33.62 9.48 6.10
N GLY A 538 -33.27 10.19 7.17
CA GLY A 538 -33.85 10.01 8.50
C GLY A 538 -33.21 10.90 9.56
N GLU A 539 -33.74 10.80 10.78
CA GLU A 539 -33.27 11.57 11.94
C GLU A 539 -31.89 11.10 12.42
N PRO A 540 -31.08 11.99 13.02
CA PRO A 540 -29.82 11.62 13.65
C PRO A 540 -30.05 10.81 14.94
N TRP A 541 -29.04 10.05 15.36
CA TRP A 541 -29.07 9.27 16.60
C TRP A 541 -29.23 10.17 17.84
N ASP A 542 -28.58 11.33 17.83
CA ASP A 542 -28.79 12.43 18.78
C ASP A 542 -28.51 13.79 18.11
N ALA A 543 -28.66 14.88 18.87
CA ALA A 543 -28.49 16.24 18.35
C ALA A 543 -27.05 16.60 17.90
N ALA A 544 -26.03 15.79 18.22
CA ALA A 544 -24.67 15.99 17.73
C ALA A 544 -24.41 15.31 16.37
N GLY A 545 -25.25 14.35 15.97
CA GLY A 545 -25.13 13.62 14.70
C GLY A 545 -25.86 14.25 13.51
N ALA A 546 -26.19 15.55 13.56
CA ALA A 546 -27.05 16.24 12.60
C ALA A 546 -26.50 16.23 11.16
N ALA A 547 -27.39 16.18 10.16
CA ALA A 547 -27.03 15.99 8.75
C ALA A 547 -26.24 17.17 8.17
N GLU A 548 -26.49 18.38 8.67
CA GLU A 548 -25.83 19.62 8.26
C GLU A 548 -24.31 19.60 8.53
N HIS A 549 -23.86 18.83 9.52
CA HIS A 549 -22.45 18.69 9.85
C HIS A 549 -21.61 18.10 8.70
N ALA A 550 -22.20 17.29 7.81
CA ALA A 550 -21.49 16.78 6.64
C ALA A 550 -21.00 17.87 5.67
N PHE A 551 -21.42 19.13 5.82
CA PHE A 551 -21.11 20.22 4.89
C PHE A 551 -20.81 21.55 5.60
N ASP A 552 -20.49 21.52 6.90
CA ASP A 552 -20.24 22.73 7.69
C ASP A 552 -18.77 23.21 7.66
N GLY A 553 -17.85 22.38 7.16
CA GLY A 553 -16.42 22.65 7.10
C GLY A 553 -15.65 22.40 8.40
N ASP A 554 -16.27 21.82 9.43
CA ASP A 554 -15.65 21.52 10.72
C ASP A 554 -15.40 20.00 10.89
N PRO A 555 -14.15 19.50 10.72
CA PRO A 555 -13.82 18.09 10.93
C PRO A 555 -13.87 17.64 12.42
N GLY A 556 -14.38 18.49 13.31
CA GLY A 556 -14.79 18.18 14.68
C GLY A 556 -16.26 17.82 14.86
N THR A 557 -17.15 18.18 13.92
CA THR A 557 -18.57 17.78 13.91
C THR A 557 -18.74 16.45 13.16
N PHE A 558 -19.96 15.89 13.13
CA PHE A 558 -20.25 14.64 12.42
C PHE A 558 -21.74 14.39 12.16
N VAL A 559 -22.01 13.51 11.19
CA VAL A 559 -23.29 12.84 10.95
C VAL A 559 -23.27 11.44 11.57
N ASP A 560 -24.31 11.11 12.33
CA ASP A 560 -24.53 9.79 12.93
C ASP A 560 -26.03 9.50 12.90
N LEU A 561 -26.48 8.73 11.90
CA LEU A 561 -27.91 8.52 11.66
C LEU A 561 -28.51 7.44 12.56
N ALA A 562 -29.77 7.58 12.95
CA ALA A 562 -30.46 6.57 13.76
C ALA A 562 -30.67 5.25 13.00
N ALA A 563 -30.74 5.30 11.67
CA ALA A 563 -30.75 4.13 10.81
C ALA A 563 -29.33 3.58 10.63
N ALA A 564 -29.14 2.30 10.97
CA ALA A 564 -27.86 1.60 10.78
C ALA A 564 -27.56 1.35 9.30
N ASP A 565 -28.57 0.92 8.53
CA ASP A 565 -28.41 0.34 7.20
C ASP A 565 -28.94 1.27 6.12
N GLY A 566 -28.16 1.50 5.06
CA GLY A 566 -28.58 2.27 3.88
C GLY A 566 -28.94 3.76 4.14
N GLY A 567 -28.65 4.28 5.34
CA GLY A 567 -28.88 5.68 5.68
C GLY A 567 -28.00 6.60 4.85
N TYR A 568 -28.53 7.75 4.43
CA TYR A 568 -27.79 8.67 3.56
C TYR A 568 -27.89 10.13 3.98
N VAL A 569 -26.89 10.91 3.56
CA VAL A 569 -26.81 12.37 3.66
C VAL A 569 -26.28 12.95 2.34
N GLY A 570 -26.75 14.13 1.93
CA GLY A 570 -26.51 14.65 0.57
C GLY A 570 -26.92 16.10 0.34
N LEU A 571 -26.75 16.56 -0.91
CA LEU A 571 -27.10 17.89 -1.41
C LEU A 571 -28.10 17.81 -2.57
N ASP A 572 -29.16 18.61 -2.50
CA ASP A 572 -30.01 18.97 -3.65
C ASP A 572 -29.50 20.30 -4.22
N LEU A 573 -28.94 20.28 -5.43
CA LEU A 573 -28.40 21.49 -6.08
C LEU A 573 -29.49 22.45 -6.58
N GLY A 574 -30.75 22.05 -6.56
CA GLY A 574 -31.86 22.79 -7.18
C GLY A 574 -32.04 22.47 -8.68
N ALA A 575 -33.25 22.68 -9.19
CA ALA A 575 -33.60 22.38 -10.57
C ALA A 575 -32.86 23.31 -11.56
N GLY A 576 -32.21 22.74 -12.57
CA GLY A 576 -31.41 23.50 -13.54
C GLY A 576 -29.94 23.68 -13.17
N ASN A 577 -29.52 23.15 -12.01
CA ASN A 577 -28.13 23.16 -11.52
C ASN A 577 -27.49 21.75 -11.61
N GLU A 578 -27.99 20.88 -12.48
CA GLU A 578 -27.46 19.54 -12.70
C GLU A 578 -25.99 19.62 -13.16
N THR A 579 -25.05 19.00 -12.42
CA THR A 579 -23.62 18.97 -12.80
C THR A 579 -23.05 17.56 -12.76
N ARG A 580 -21.86 17.39 -13.35
CA ARG A 580 -21.04 16.18 -13.27
C ARG A 580 -19.99 16.39 -12.18
N LEU A 581 -19.74 15.37 -11.35
CA LEU A 581 -18.61 15.42 -10.42
C LEU A 581 -17.30 15.06 -11.11
N SER A 582 -16.25 15.76 -10.73
CA SER A 582 -14.86 15.50 -11.10
C SER A 582 -14.07 14.80 -9.98
N GLY A 583 -14.60 14.78 -8.76
CA GLY A 583 -14.08 14.02 -7.64
C GLY A 583 -15.06 13.99 -6.45
N VAL A 584 -14.78 13.14 -5.48
CA VAL A 584 -15.42 13.16 -4.15
C VAL A 584 -14.32 13.21 -3.11
N ARG A 585 -14.55 13.97 -2.03
CA ARG A 585 -13.71 13.90 -0.83
C ARG A 585 -14.58 13.72 0.40
N ALA A 586 -14.12 12.96 1.38
CA ALA A 586 -14.82 12.76 2.64
C ALA A 586 -13.87 12.70 3.83
N ILE A 587 -14.32 13.06 5.02
CA ILE A 587 -13.62 12.81 6.28
C ILE A 587 -14.51 11.86 7.09
N PRO A 588 -14.02 10.72 7.60
CA PRO A 588 -14.81 9.87 8.48
C PRO A 588 -14.98 10.51 9.85
N ARG A 589 -16.10 10.20 10.51
CA ARG A 589 -16.42 10.68 11.87
C ARG A 589 -15.25 10.46 12.85
N PRO A 590 -14.90 11.45 13.69
CA PRO A 590 -13.89 11.27 14.74
C PRO A 590 -14.34 10.23 15.79
N GLY A 591 -13.50 9.24 16.05
CA GLY A 591 -13.71 8.24 17.11
C GLY A 591 -13.81 6.79 16.59
N SER A 592 -14.62 5.98 17.26
CA SER A 592 -14.74 4.55 16.96
C SER A 592 -15.72 4.28 15.83
N GLY A 593 -15.27 3.61 14.78
CA GLY A 593 -16.15 3.12 13.72
C GLY A 593 -15.66 3.29 12.29
N LEU A 594 -14.41 3.67 12.03
CA LEU A 594 -13.88 3.92 10.66
C LEU A 594 -14.25 2.84 9.62
N ALA A 595 -14.23 1.55 10.02
CA ALA A 595 -14.61 0.43 9.15
C ALA A 595 -16.09 0.45 8.70
N ARG A 596 -16.98 1.17 9.39
CA ARG A 596 -18.41 1.35 9.05
C ARG A 596 -18.64 2.13 7.77
N MET A 597 -17.61 2.75 7.20
CA MET A 597 -17.71 3.36 5.88
C MET A 597 -17.37 2.40 4.74
N VAL A 598 -16.73 1.25 5.00
CA VAL A 598 -16.31 0.31 3.93
C VAL A 598 -17.55 -0.27 3.22
N GLY A 599 -17.59 -0.15 1.90
CA GLY A 599 -18.77 -0.45 1.08
C GLY A 599 -19.82 0.67 1.00
N GLY A 600 -19.59 1.80 1.67
CA GLY A 600 -20.37 3.03 1.52
C GLY A 600 -20.19 3.64 0.13
N ARG A 601 -21.28 4.21 -0.41
CA ARG A 601 -21.38 4.58 -1.83
C ARG A 601 -21.79 6.03 -2.00
N PHE A 602 -20.99 6.79 -2.73
CA PHE A 602 -21.34 8.14 -3.17
C PHE A 602 -22.12 8.02 -4.46
N GLN A 603 -23.31 8.61 -4.51
CA GLN A 603 -24.26 8.48 -5.61
C GLN A 603 -24.64 9.84 -6.18
N GLY A 604 -24.85 9.87 -7.49
CA GLY A 604 -25.59 10.94 -8.18
C GLY A 604 -26.95 10.41 -8.62
N CYS A 605 -28.02 11.16 -8.36
CA CYS A 605 -29.40 10.78 -8.69
C CYS A 605 -30.04 11.81 -9.64
N ALA A 606 -30.77 11.32 -10.64
CA ALA A 606 -31.31 12.12 -11.74
C ALA A 606 -32.83 12.37 -11.66
N ASP A 607 -33.59 11.45 -11.06
CA ASP A 607 -35.07 11.48 -11.06
C ASP A 607 -35.66 11.89 -9.70
N GLY A 608 -34.82 12.12 -8.69
CA GLY A 608 -35.17 12.53 -7.34
C GLY A 608 -34.06 12.21 -6.33
N PRO A 609 -34.21 12.58 -5.04
CA PRO A 609 -33.24 12.29 -3.99
C PRO A 609 -32.99 10.78 -3.76
N ASP A 610 -33.92 9.94 -4.24
CA ASP A 610 -33.96 8.47 -4.12
C ASP A 610 -34.11 7.72 -5.45
N ALA A 611 -34.13 8.42 -6.59
CA ALA A 611 -34.52 7.86 -7.88
C ALA A 611 -33.54 8.20 -9.00
N GLY A 612 -33.30 7.25 -9.92
CA GLY A 612 -32.32 7.41 -11.00
C GLY A 612 -30.88 7.53 -10.47
N CYS A 613 -30.56 6.87 -9.35
CA CYS A 613 -29.26 6.93 -8.70
C CYS A 613 -28.22 6.02 -9.38
N THR A 614 -27.00 6.53 -9.54
CA THR A 614 -25.82 5.82 -10.03
C THR A 614 -24.74 5.87 -8.96
N ASP A 615 -24.06 4.76 -8.68
CA ASP A 615 -22.87 4.75 -7.83
C ASP A 615 -21.71 5.43 -8.58
N LEU A 616 -21.19 6.52 -8.00
CA LEU A 616 -20.12 7.36 -8.53
C LEU A 616 -18.78 7.05 -7.88
N ALA A 617 -18.75 6.75 -6.58
CA ALA A 617 -17.56 6.29 -5.88
C ALA A 617 -17.93 5.34 -4.75
N VAL A 618 -17.00 4.45 -4.36
CA VAL A 618 -17.20 3.49 -3.27
C VAL A 618 -15.99 3.52 -2.35
N VAL A 619 -16.23 3.52 -1.04
CA VAL A 619 -15.16 3.37 -0.03
C VAL A 619 -14.71 1.91 -0.03
N GLN A 620 -13.62 1.61 -0.75
CA GLN A 620 -13.13 0.23 -0.91
C GLN A 620 -12.40 -0.29 0.33
N TRP A 621 -11.67 0.58 1.02
CA TRP A 621 -10.80 0.23 2.13
C TRP A 621 -11.11 1.08 3.36
N ARG A 622 -10.63 0.64 4.52
CA ARG A 622 -10.87 1.35 5.78
C ARG A 622 -10.24 2.76 5.72
N PRO A 623 -11.04 3.83 5.91
CA PRO A 623 -10.53 5.19 5.93
C PRO A 623 -9.87 5.54 7.27
N PHE A 624 -9.23 6.70 7.31
CA PHE A 624 -8.59 7.28 8.49
C PHE A 624 -9.04 8.71 8.72
N ARG A 625 -8.67 9.30 9.87
CA ARG A 625 -9.14 10.62 10.28
C ARG A 625 -8.36 11.77 9.61
N ASP A 626 -8.27 11.68 8.29
CA ASP A 626 -7.63 12.61 7.34
C ASP A 626 -8.57 12.70 6.10
N TRP A 627 -8.29 13.55 5.10
CA TRP A 627 -9.11 13.60 3.88
C TRP A 627 -9.02 12.32 3.03
N LEU A 628 -10.19 11.74 2.75
CA LEU A 628 -10.40 10.61 1.86
C LEU A 628 -10.63 11.10 0.43
N ASP A 629 -9.68 10.89 -0.48
CA ASP A 629 -9.82 11.28 -1.88
C ASP A 629 -10.36 10.12 -2.71
N LEU A 630 -11.53 10.31 -3.32
CA LEU A 630 -12.24 9.26 -4.05
C LEU A 630 -12.43 9.64 -5.52
N PRO A 631 -11.94 8.82 -6.46
CA PRO A 631 -12.17 9.02 -7.88
C PRO A 631 -13.62 8.75 -8.24
N VAL A 632 -14.14 9.51 -9.20
CA VAL A 632 -15.53 9.39 -9.68
C VAL A 632 -15.60 8.56 -10.97
N ALA A 633 -16.47 7.57 -10.95
CA ALA A 633 -16.93 6.81 -12.12
C ALA A 633 -18.17 7.49 -12.76
N GLY A 634 -18.35 7.27 -14.06
CA GLY A 634 -19.51 7.75 -14.81
C GLY A 634 -19.36 9.11 -15.49
N ALA A 635 -20.31 9.41 -16.37
CA ALA A 635 -20.33 10.61 -17.22
C ALA A 635 -21.65 11.39 -17.16
N GLY A 636 -22.58 11.00 -16.27
CA GLY A 636 -23.86 11.66 -16.09
C GLY A 636 -23.73 13.02 -15.39
N SER A 637 -24.74 13.86 -15.57
CA SER A 637 -24.98 15.05 -14.75
C SER A 637 -26.18 14.78 -13.84
N TYR A 638 -26.08 15.20 -12.59
CA TYR A 638 -27.05 14.90 -11.54
C TYR A 638 -27.37 16.16 -10.74
N ARG A 639 -28.60 16.24 -10.23
CA ARG A 639 -29.07 17.32 -9.34
C ARG A 639 -28.89 16.96 -7.87
N TRP A 640 -29.03 15.68 -7.53
CA TRP A 640 -28.95 15.18 -6.17
C TRP A 640 -27.67 14.37 -6.02
N PHE A 641 -26.86 14.69 -5.01
CA PHE A 641 -25.68 13.92 -4.62
C PHE A 641 -25.81 13.45 -3.19
N ARG A 642 -25.41 12.21 -2.90
CA ARG A 642 -25.50 11.65 -1.54
C ARG A 642 -24.41 10.63 -1.27
N TYR A 643 -24.02 10.51 0.00
CA TYR A 643 -23.32 9.34 0.51
C TYR A 643 -24.34 8.41 1.16
N VAL A 644 -24.38 7.15 0.70
CA VAL A 644 -25.21 6.07 1.25
C VAL A 644 -24.32 5.14 2.07
N SER A 645 -24.65 4.96 3.34
CA SER A 645 -23.90 4.08 4.22
C SER A 645 -24.10 2.60 3.86
N PRO A 646 -23.11 1.74 4.16
CA PRO A 646 -23.32 0.29 4.13
C PRO A 646 -24.23 -0.13 5.30
N ASP A 647 -24.51 -1.43 5.38
CA ASP A 647 -25.20 -2.03 6.53
C ASP A 647 -24.34 -1.89 7.80
N GLY A 648 -24.95 -1.49 8.92
CA GLY A 648 -24.25 -1.09 10.15
C GLY A 648 -23.46 0.23 10.04
N GLY A 649 -23.67 1.00 8.97
CA GLY A 649 -22.87 2.16 8.59
C GLY A 649 -23.18 3.49 9.30
N HIS A 650 -24.45 3.78 9.62
CA HIS A 650 -24.90 5.01 10.32
C HIS A 650 -24.46 6.35 9.69
N ALA A 651 -24.21 6.40 8.38
CA ALA A 651 -23.42 7.44 7.69
C ALA A 651 -21.96 7.55 8.15
N ASN A 652 -21.69 7.83 9.43
CA ASN A 652 -20.35 7.89 10.03
C ASN A 652 -19.38 8.87 9.31
N LEU A 653 -19.91 9.99 8.82
CA LEU A 653 -19.14 11.08 8.19
C LEU A 653 -18.84 12.18 9.20
N ALA A 654 -17.69 12.82 9.07
CA ALA A 654 -17.45 14.15 9.62
C ALA A 654 -17.91 15.20 8.59
N GLU A 655 -17.34 15.13 7.38
CA GLU A 655 -17.48 16.12 6.30
C GLU A 655 -17.47 15.40 4.94
N VAL A 656 -18.14 15.94 3.91
CA VAL A 656 -18.08 15.45 2.53
C VAL A 656 -18.17 16.59 1.52
N ARG A 657 -17.25 16.59 0.55
CA ARG A 657 -17.25 17.48 -0.60
C ARG A 657 -17.47 16.70 -1.88
N PHE A 658 -18.63 16.92 -2.49
CA PHE A 658 -18.85 16.57 -3.89
C PHE A 658 -18.19 17.66 -4.74
N LEU A 659 -17.20 17.30 -5.57
CA LEU A 659 -16.41 18.26 -6.33
C LEU A 659 -16.82 18.28 -7.80
N THR A 660 -17.03 19.48 -8.33
CA THR A 660 -17.22 19.75 -9.76
C THR A 660 -16.00 20.47 -10.31
N ASP A 661 -15.88 20.51 -11.64
CA ASP A 661 -14.90 21.35 -12.30
C ASP A 661 -15.16 22.85 -12.06
N ALA A 662 -14.09 23.63 -11.91
CA ALA A 662 -14.18 25.09 -11.92
C ALA A 662 -14.72 25.63 -13.27
N PRO A 663 -15.51 26.72 -13.27
CA PRO A 663 -15.93 27.41 -14.49
C PRO A 663 -14.73 27.85 -15.35
N SER A 664 -14.87 27.78 -16.68
CA SER A 664 -13.75 27.95 -17.62
C SER A 664 -14.22 28.40 -19.02
N ASP A 665 -13.38 29.18 -19.72
CA ASP A 665 -13.64 29.62 -21.11
C ASP A 665 -13.56 28.46 -22.13
N VAL A 666 -12.88 27.38 -21.77
CA VAL A 666 -12.86 26.12 -22.54
C VAL A 666 -13.38 25.00 -21.65
N ARG A 667 -14.55 24.49 -22.03
CA ARG A 667 -15.14 23.31 -21.42
C ARG A 667 -14.54 22.05 -22.05
N THR A 668 -13.91 21.24 -21.22
CA THR A 668 -13.36 19.93 -21.59
C THR A 668 -14.30 18.82 -21.09
N VAL A 669 -14.70 17.91 -21.98
CA VAL A 669 -15.48 16.71 -21.63
C VAL A 669 -14.74 15.47 -22.12
N VAL A 670 -14.36 14.59 -21.19
CA VAL A 670 -13.66 13.33 -21.48
C VAL A 670 -14.66 12.17 -21.45
N ARG A 671 -14.67 11.39 -22.53
CA ARG A 671 -15.53 10.21 -22.74
C ARG A 671 -14.65 8.97 -22.99
N PRO A 672 -14.48 8.07 -21.99
CA PRO A 672 -13.80 6.80 -22.20
C PRO A 672 -14.64 5.85 -23.08
N PRO A 673 -14.06 4.81 -23.71
CA PRO A 673 -14.81 3.86 -24.51
C PRO A 673 -15.75 3.01 -23.66
N GLU A 674 -16.89 2.59 -24.22
CA GLU A 674 -17.86 1.69 -23.56
C GLU A 674 -17.26 0.33 -23.17
N THR A 675 -16.14 -0.05 -23.78
CA THR A 675 -15.41 -1.27 -23.44
C THR A 675 -13.93 -1.07 -23.69
N VAL A 676 -13.10 -1.26 -22.65
CA VAL A 676 -11.64 -1.29 -22.76
C VAL A 676 -11.17 -2.71 -23.04
N ARG A 677 -10.15 -2.85 -23.89
CA ARG A 677 -9.50 -4.13 -24.20
C ARG A 677 -7.99 -3.92 -24.16
N ALA A 678 -7.31 -4.80 -23.43
CA ALA A 678 -5.85 -4.87 -23.37
C ALA A 678 -5.20 -4.78 -24.78
N LEU A 679 -5.47 -5.72 -25.67
CA LEU A 679 -5.15 -5.55 -27.10
C LEU A 679 -6.40 -5.13 -27.87
N GLY A 680 -6.46 -3.89 -28.37
CA GLY A 680 -7.58 -3.36 -29.14
C GLY A 680 -7.44 -1.88 -29.52
N GLU A 681 -8.35 -1.37 -30.36
CA GLU A 681 -8.48 0.06 -30.62
C GLU A 681 -9.27 0.73 -29.50
N ASN A 682 -8.63 1.02 -28.37
CA ASN A 682 -9.23 1.84 -27.32
C ASN A 682 -9.14 3.32 -27.72
N VAL A 683 -10.29 3.97 -27.91
CA VAL A 683 -10.37 5.40 -28.25
C VAL A 683 -11.07 6.13 -27.11
N VAL A 684 -10.42 7.18 -26.61
CA VAL A 684 -10.96 8.12 -25.64
C VAL A 684 -11.30 9.40 -26.39
N THR A 685 -12.56 9.79 -26.40
CA THR A 685 -13.00 11.02 -27.07
C THR A 685 -12.92 12.18 -26.08
N VAL A 686 -12.17 13.21 -26.45
CA VAL A 686 -12.15 14.49 -25.74
C VAL A 686 -12.91 15.52 -26.57
N GLU A 687 -14.01 16.03 -26.03
CA GLU A 687 -14.81 17.11 -26.60
C GLU A 687 -14.37 18.43 -25.96
N LEU A 688 -13.94 19.39 -26.79
CA LEU A 688 -13.63 20.76 -26.41
C LEU A 688 -14.75 21.68 -26.91
N GLU A 689 -15.29 22.51 -26.03
CA GLU A 689 -16.31 23.52 -26.30
C GLU A 689 -15.86 24.89 -25.79
N ASN A 690 -16.02 25.96 -26.57
CA ASN A 690 -15.91 27.34 -26.08
C ASN A 690 -17.34 27.89 -25.83
N PRO A 691 -17.84 27.88 -24.58
CA PRO A 691 -19.16 28.44 -24.25
C PRO A 691 -19.20 29.98 -24.19
N GLY A 692 -18.06 30.66 -24.31
CA GLY A 692 -17.94 32.12 -24.18
C GLY A 692 -18.31 32.91 -25.44
N GLU A 693 -18.30 34.24 -25.32
CA GLU A 693 -18.62 35.18 -26.42
C GLU A 693 -17.38 35.62 -27.23
N THR A 694 -16.17 35.20 -26.84
CA THR A 694 -14.90 35.59 -27.48
C THR A 694 -14.15 34.39 -28.04
N VAL A 695 -13.23 34.61 -29.00
CA VAL A 695 -12.35 33.55 -29.52
C VAL A 695 -11.32 33.22 -28.44
N VAL A 696 -11.12 31.92 -28.19
CA VAL A 696 -10.06 31.42 -27.30
C VAL A 696 -8.90 30.91 -28.15
N ASP A 697 -7.69 31.41 -27.89
CA ASP A 697 -6.47 31.11 -28.67
C ASP A 697 -5.43 30.30 -27.87
N GLY A 698 -4.50 29.67 -28.60
CA GLY A 698 -3.39 28.89 -28.04
C GLY A 698 -3.84 27.64 -27.27
N VAL A 699 -4.94 27.03 -27.70
CA VAL A 699 -5.50 25.80 -27.11
C VAL A 699 -4.51 24.64 -27.32
N ARG A 700 -4.23 23.90 -26.23
CA ARG A 700 -3.45 22.66 -26.23
C ARG A 700 -4.14 21.63 -25.33
N LEU A 701 -3.84 20.37 -25.60
CA LEU A 701 -4.31 19.22 -24.85
C LEU A 701 -3.12 18.36 -24.46
N ASP A 702 -3.00 18.03 -23.18
CA ASP A 702 -2.13 16.98 -22.66
C ASP A 702 -3.01 15.87 -22.07
N VAL A 703 -2.67 14.61 -22.32
CA VAL A 703 -3.50 13.46 -21.96
C VAL A 703 -2.60 12.36 -21.45
N ARG A 704 -2.85 11.91 -20.23
CA ARG A 704 -2.12 10.84 -19.56
C ARG A 704 -3.11 9.79 -19.09
N ALA A 705 -2.67 8.54 -18.99
CA ALA A 705 -3.43 7.52 -18.28
C ALA A 705 -2.52 6.79 -17.30
N ARG A 706 -3.08 6.43 -16.15
CA ARG A 706 -2.45 5.62 -15.11
C ARG A 706 -3.32 4.41 -14.81
N GLY A 707 -2.73 3.22 -14.77
CA GLY A 707 -3.38 2.05 -14.19
C GLY A 707 -3.71 2.29 -12.72
N GLY A 708 -4.96 2.05 -12.33
CA GLY A 708 -5.46 2.34 -10.99
C GLY A 708 -5.06 1.29 -9.96
N LEU A 709 -4.65 0.09 -10.39
CA LEU A 709 -4.20 -0.99 -9.51
C LEU A 709 -2.68 -1.18 -9.52
N ASP A 710 -1.99 -0.83 -10.61
CA ASP A 710 -0.58 -1.09 -10.87
C ASP A 710 0.22 0.18 -11.22
N PHE A 711 -0.40 1.35 -11.07
CA PHE A 711 0.18 2.70 -11.23
C PHE A 711 0.90 2.97 -12.56
N ARG A 712 0.76 2.06 -13.51
CA ARG A 712 1.48 2.06 -14.78
C ARG A 712 1.05 3.21 -15.67
N THR A 713 2.02 3.95 -16.18
CA THR A 713 1.79 5.09 -17.07
C THR A 713 1.58 4.61 -18.49
N VAL A 714 0.40 4.88 -19.03
CA VAL A 714 0.07 4.61 -20.43
C VAL A 714 0.34 5.87 -21.24
N ALA A 715 1.33 5.80 -22.14
CA ALA A 715 1.63 6.87 -23.08
C ALA A 715 0.51 7.00 -24.14
N LEU A 716 -0.01 8.20 -24.32
CA LEU A 716 -1.14 8.49 -25.21
C LEU A 716 -0.70 9.39 -26.37
N GLU A 717 -0.96 8.96 -27.60
CA GLU A 717 -0.74 9.81 -28.78
C GLU A 717 -1.91 10.79 -28.92
N VAL A 718 -1.68 12.05 -28.55
CA VAL A 718 -2.63 13.16 -28.74
C VAL A 718 -2.50 13.68 -30.18
N PRO A 719 -3.55 13.61 -31.02
CA PRO A 719 -3.50 14.15 -32.38
C PRO A 719 -3.49 15.68 -32.37
N GLN A 720 -3.35 16.29 -33.56
CA GLN A 720 -3.31 17.75 -33.68
C GLN A 720 -4.58 18.43 -33.15
N VAL A 721 -4.40 19.26 -32.11
CA VAL A 721 -5.43 20.06 -31.44
C VAL A 721 -5.64 21.37 -32.21
N PRO A 722 -6.88 21.87 -32.37
CA PRO A 722 -7.12 23.20 -32.93
C PRO A 722 -6.38 24.28 -32.10
N GLN A 723 -5.69 25.21 -32.77
CA GLN A 723 -5.00 26.31 -32.08
C GLN A 723 -5.95 27.36 -31.50
N SER A 724 -7.19 27.43 -31.98
CA SER A 724 -8.20 28.42 -31.58
C SER A 724 -9.59 27.80 -31.58
N LEU A 725 -10.48 28.26 -30.70
CA LEU A 725 -11.91 27.91 -30.66
C LEU A 725 -12.76 29.18 -30.73
N ALA A 726 -13.61 29.31 -31.75
CA ALA A 726 -14.57 30.40 -31.86
C ALA A 726 -15.73 30.28 -30.84
N PRO A 727 -16.48 31.35 -30.56
CA PRO A 727 -17.68 31.32 -29.71
C PRO A 727 -18.67 30.23 -30.14
N GLY A 728 -19.02 29.32 -29.22
CA GLY A 728 -19.90 28.17 -29.47
C GLY A 728 -19.29 27.05 -30.33
N GLU A 729 -18.00 27.11 -30.66
CA GLU A 729 -17.33 26.05 -31.42
C GLU A 729 -17.15 24.80 -30.56
N ARG A 730 -17.44 23.63 -31.16
CA ARG A 730 -17.19 22.32 -30.58
C ARG A 730 -16.26 21.48 -31.45
N ARG A 731 -15.34 20.75 -30.81
CA ARG A 731 -14.33 19.90 -31.45
C ARG A 731 -14.17 18.60 -30.69
N GLU A 732 -14.34 17.48 -31.37
CA GLU A 732 -14.02 16.16 -30.84
C GLU A 732 -12.59 15.77 -31.26
N ILE A 733 -11.85 15.19 -30.33
CA ILE A 733 -10.46 14.78 -30.47
C ILE A 733 -10.38 13.32 -30.01
N GLU A 734 -10.06 12.42 -30.94
CA GLU A 734 -9.91 10.98 -30.65
C GLU A 734 -8.48 10.69 -30.19
N VAL A 735 -8.32 10.35 -28.92
CA VAL A 735 -7.03 10.00 -28.31
C VAL A 735 -6.95 8.48 -28.17
N ARG A 736 -5.87 7.88 -28.66
CA ARG A 736 -5.69 6.42 -28.60
C ARG A 736 -5.04 6.00 -27.29
N MET A 737 -5.59 4.97 -26.66
CA MET A 737 -5.07 4.36 -25.43
C MET A 737 -4.49 2.97 -25.73
N PRO A 738 -3.22 2.88 -26.16
CA PRO A 738 -2.57 1.61 -26.45
C PRO A 738 -2.29 0.86 -25.15
N LEU A 739 -3.09 -0.17 -24.87
CA LEU A 739 -2.81 -1.14 -23.81
C LEU A 739 -2.04 -2.33 -24.40
N GLY A 740 -1.31 -3.05 -23.55
CA GLY A 740 -0.53 -4.25 -23.91
C GLY A 740 -1.12 -5.54 -23.36
N LEU A 741 -0.43 -6.67 -23.55
CA LEU A 741 -0.78 -7.95 -22.89
C LEU A 741 -0.48 -7.98 -21.39
N ASP A 742 0.37 -7.07 -20.96
CA ASP A 742 0.79 -6.76 -19.60
C ASP A 742 -0.18 -5.79 -18.89
N ALA A 743 -1.24 -5.33 -19.56
CA ALA A 743 -2.29 -4.51 -18.94
C ALA A 743 -3.11 -5.34 -17.93
N ARG A 744 -2.99 -5.00 -16.64
CA ARG A 744 -3.72 -5.69 -15.56
C ARG A 744 -5.21 -5.27 -15.53
N PRO A 745 -6.11 -6.15 -15.05
CA PRO A 745 -7.52 -5.80 -14.87
C PRO A 745 -7.69 -4.63 -13.88
N GLY A 746 -8.77 -3.86 -14.02
CA GLY A 746 -9.09 -2.76 -13.12
C GLY A 746 -9.38 -1.44 -13.82
N ASP A 747 -9.45 -0.38 -13.02
CA ASP A 747 -9.63 1.00 -13.47
C ASP A 747 -8.35 1.55 -14.10
N TYR A 748 -8.46 2.31 -15.19
CA TYR A 748 -7.41 3.15 -15.76
C TYR A 748 -7.87 4.61 -15.64
N ARG A 749 -7.16 5.40 -14.83
CA ARG A 749 -7.40 6.83 -14.59
C ARG A 749 -6.80 7.64 -15.73
N LEU A 750 -7.64 8.21 -16.58
CA LEU A 750 -7.27 9.13 -17.65
C LEU A 750 -7.33 10.56 -17.12
N GLN A 751 -6.20 11.28 -17.12
CA GLN A 751 -6.16 12.71 -16.79
C GLN A 751 -5.90 13.52 -18.05
N VAL A 752 -6.73 14.55 -18.26
CA VAL A 752 -6.72 15.41 -19.44
C VAL A 752 -6.56 16.86 -18.99
N VAL A 753 -5.48 17.50 -19.43
CA VAL A 753 -5.19 18.90 -19.16
C VAL A 753 -5.39 19.72 -20.43
N THR A 754 -6.45 20.50 -20.49
CA THR A 754 -6.69 21.47 -21.57
C THR A 754 -6.21 22.83 -21.13
N SER A 755 -5.41 23.50 -21.95
CA SER A 755 -4.83 24.82 -21.61
C SER A 755 -4.94 25.80 -22.77
N TRP A 756 -5.25 27.07 -22.48
CA TRP A 756 -5.45 28.14 -23.48
C TRP A 756 -4.87 29.47 -23.00
N ARG A 757 -4.77 30.47 -23.89
CA ARG A 757 -4.27 31.80 -23.56
C ARG A 757 -5.36 32.69 -22.99
N THR A 758 -5.01 33.46 -21.96
CA THR A 758 -5.88 34.52 -21.41
C THR A 758 -5.42 35.89 -21.91
N GLY A 759 -6.19 36.47 -22.84
CA GLY A 759 -6.01 37.85 -23.33
C GLY A 759 -4.84 38.08 -24.32
N ASP A 760 -4.70 39.35 -24.72
CA ASP A 760 -3.72 39.84 -25.68
C ASP A 760 -2.56 40.60 -25.01
N GLY A 761 -1.33 40.33 -25.45
CA GLY A 761 -0.14 41.10 -25.09
C GLY A 761 0.95 40.33 -24.32
N PRO A 762 1.97 41.03 -23.79
CA PRO A 762 3.10 40.42 -23.09
C PRO A 762 2.73 39.72 -21.78
N GLY A 763 1.64 40.12 -21.13
CA GLY A 763 1.13 39.49 -19.91
C GLY A 763 0.09 38.40 -20.14
N ALA A 764 -0.14 37.96 -21.37
CA ALA A 764 -1.04 36.85 -21.63
C ALA A 764 -0.56 35.57 -20.92
N GLY A 765 -1.37 35.09 -19.98
CA GLY A 765 -1.13 33.89 -19.18
C GLY A 765 -1.67 32.63 -19.84
N ARG A 766 -1.72 31.53 -19.09
CA ARG A 766 -2.43 30.32 -19.50
C ARG A 766 -3.37 29.83 -18.42
N ALA A 767 -4.66 29.93 -18.69
CA ALA A 767 -5.66 29.20 -17.93
C ALA A 767 -5.64 27.73 -18.38
N GLN A 768 -6.00 26.82 -17.47
CA GLN A 768 -6.16 25.41 -17.76
C GLN A 768 -7.35 24.78 -17.03
N THR A 769 -7.81 23.66 -17.56
CA THR A 769 -8.74 22.74 -16.91
C THR A 769 -8.15 21.35 -16.86
N VAL A 770 -8.22 20.71 -15.70
CA VAL A 770 -7.90 19.30 -15.52
C VAL A 770 -9.21 18.50 -15.46
N ARG A 771 -9.27 17.36 -16.15
CA ARG A 771 -10.40 16.42 -16.12
C ARG A 771 -9.88 15.01 -15.91
N THR A 772 -10.42 14.30 -14.95
CA THR A 772 -10.19 12.85 -14.80
C THR A 772 -11.38 12.07 -15.35
N ALA A 773 -11.11 10.94 -15.99
CA ALA A 773 -12.08 9.93 -16.39
C ALA A 773 -11.54 8.53 -16.07
N THR A 774 -12.43 7.54 -16.04
CA THR A 774 -12.06 6.16 -15.71
C THR A 774 -12.46 5.22 -16.84
N ALA A 775 -11.54 4.35 -17.25
CA ALA A 775 -11.75 3.33 -18.27
C ALA A 775 -11.44 1.94 -17.66
N VAL A 776 -12.35 0.97 -17.72
CA VAL A 776 -12.23 -0.27 -16.95
C VAL A 776 -11.87 -1.47 -17.83
N LEU A 777 -10.77 -2.15 -17.53
CA LEU A 777 -10.43 -3.47 -18.10
C LEU A 777 -10.97 -4.57 -17.18
N GLY A 778 -12.15 -5.11 -17.49
CA GLY A 778 -12.89 -6.02 -16.60
C GLY A 778 -12.32 -7.45 -16.43
N GLY A 779 -11.13 -7.76 -16.93
CA GLY A 779 -10.53 -9.09 -16.80
C GLY A 779 -9.25 -9.25 -17.64
N ALA A 780 -8.43 -10.25 -17.29
CA ALA A 780 -7.09 -10.41 -17.87
C ALA A 780 -7.15 -10.63 -19.40
N PRO A 781 -6.22 -10.05 -20.20
CA PRO A 781 -6.19 -10.19 -21.66
C PRO A 781 -6.30 -11.64 -22.14
N VAL A 782 -5.58 -12.53 -21.45
CA VAL A 782 -5.65 -13.97 -21.61
C VAL A 782 -5.86 -14.57 -20.23
N ALA A 783 -6.71 -15.58 -20.13
CA ALA A 783 -6.93 -16.34 -18.90
C ALA A 783 -6.67 -17.82 -19.14
N LEU A 784 -6.13 -18.50 -18.13
CA LEU A 784 -6.03 -19.96 -18.06
C LEU A 784 -6.72 -20.40 -16.77
N THR A 785 -7.81 -21.17 -16.88
CA THR A 785 -8.55 -21.66 -15.72
C THR A 785 -8.54 -23.18 -15.65
N SER A 786 -8.43 -23.75 -14.46
CA SER A 786 -8.72 -25.17 -14.22
C SER A 786 -10.20 -25.45 -14.35
N GLU A 787 -10.55 -26.67 -14.76
CA GLU A 787 -11.91 -27.17 -14.56
C GLU A 787 -12.13 -27.53 -13.08
N GLY A 788 -13.36 -27.43 -12.60
CA GLY A 788 -13.70 -27.63 -11.19
C GLY A 788 -13.59 -29.08 -10.72
N GLY A 789 -13.35 -29.25 -9.42
CA GLY A 789 -13.09 -30.54 -8.77
C GLY A 789 -11.61 -30.93 -8.79
N VAL A 790 -11.23 -31.87 -7.91
CA VAL A 790 -9.88 -32.43 -7.85
C VAL A 790 -9.84 -33.72 -8.68
N PRO A 791 -9.09 -33.80 -9.79
CA PRO A 791 -9.00 -35.03 -10.58
C PRO A 791 -8.27 -36.13 -9.79
N ILE A 792 -8.87 -37.32 -9.79
CA ILE A 792 -8.37 -38.47 -9.03
C ILE A 792 -7.50 -39.35 -9.92
N ALA A 793 -6.43 -39.89 -9.34
CA ALA A 793 -5.48 -40.76 -10.03
C ALA A 793 -5.73 -42.24 -9.72
N ASP A 794 -6.52 -42.88 -10.58
CA ASP A 794 -6.69 -44.34 -10.57
C ASP A 794 -5.45 -45.02 -11.17
N GLY A 795 -4.88 -45.99 -10.45
CA GLY A 795 -3.70 -46.75 -10.88
C GLY A 795 -2.47 -45.89 -11.25
N GLY A 796 -2.34 -44.70 -10.66
CA GLY A 796 -1.26 -43.75 -10.95
C GLY A 796 -1.41 -42.98 -12.27
N ARG A 797 -2.61 -42.89 -12.87
CA ARG A 797 -2.86 -42.07 -14.07
C ARG A 797 -4.14 -41.24 -13.93
N THR A 798 -4.11 -40.01 -14.42
CA THR A 798 -5.31 -39.17 -14.55
C THR A 798 -5.26 -38.25 -15.79
N THR A 799 -6.34 -37.51 -16.01
CA THR A 799 -6.46 -36.52 -17.09
C THR A 799 -6.85 -35.17 -16.52
N VAL A 800 -6.02 -34.16 -16.76
CA VAL A 800 -6.25 -32.76 -16.40
C VAL A 800 -6.85 -32.01 -17.58
N SER A 801 -7.79 -31.10 -17.31
CA SER A 801 -8.30 -30.15 -18.30
C SER A 801 -8.21 -28.71 -17.79
N LEU A 802 -7.82 -27.82 -18.70
CA LEU A 802 -7.71 -26.37 -18.50
C LEU A 802 -8.50 -25.67 -19.61
N THR A 803 -9.06 -24.49 -19.35
CA THR A 803 -9.66 -23.64 -20.39
C THR A 803 -8.80 -22.40 -20.58
N ALA A 804 -8.25 -22.23 -21.77
CA ALA A 804 -7.56 -21.01 -22.17
C ALA A 804 -8.54 -20.08 -22.91
N THR A 805 -8.64 -18.82 -22.48
CA THR A 805 -9.57 -17.82 -23.03
C THR A 805 -8.84 -16.54 -23.43
N ASN A 806 -9.16 -15.97 -24.59
CA ASN A 806 -8.70 -14.65 -25.02
C ASN A 806 -9.81 -13.60 -24.84
N ASN A 807 -9.61 -12.67 -23.91
CA ASN A 807 -10.54 -11.58 -23.62
C ASN A 807 -10.17 -10.27 -24.37
N ALA A 808 -9.05 -10.24 -25.08
CA ALA A 808 -8.63 -9.11 -25.89
C ALA A 808 -9.41 -9.01 -27.22
N ALA A 809 -9.39 -7.84 -27.85
CA ALA A 809 -9.99 -7.62 -29.18
C ALA A 809 -9.08 -8.04 -30.35
N GLN A 810 -7.81 -8.39 -30.08
CA GLN A 810 -6.87 -8.94 -31.06
C GLN A 810 -6.60 -10.44 -30.85
N PRO A 811 -6.21 -11.19 -31.89
CA PRO A 811 -5.85 -12.60 -31.75
C PRO A 811 -4.48 -12.78 -31.07
N VAL A 812 -4.38 -13.85 -30.27
CA VAL A 812 -3.15 -14.23 -29.54
C VAL A 812 -2.72 -15.66 -29.87
N ARG A 813 -1.43 -15.96 -29.65
CA ARG A 813 -0.94 -17.34 -29.53
C ARG A 813 -0.55 -17.59 -28.09
N LEU A 814 -0.99 -18.70 -27.52
CA LEU A 814 -0.62 -19.16 -26.18
C LEU A 814 0.20 -20.44 -26.32
N THR A 815 1.22 -20.65 -25.50
CA THR A 815 1.88 -21.95 -25.32
C THR A 815 1.79 -22.33 -23.86
N VAL A 816 1.10 -23.43 -23.56
CA VAL A 816 0.89 -23.92 -22.18
C VAL A 816 1.86 -25.05 -21.87
N THR A 817 2.60 -24.94 -20.77
CA THR A 817 3.71 -25.85 -20.41
C THR A 817 3.54 -26.35 -18.97
N PRO A 818 3.24 -27.64 -18.74
CA PRO A 818 3.22 -28.21 -17.40
C PRO A 818 4.61 -28.24 -16.75
N ARG A 819 4.67 -28.01 -15.43
CA ARG A 819 5.87 -28.12 -14.57
C ARG A 819 5.68 -29.21 -13.52
N PRO A 820 5.67 -30.50 -13.91
CA PRO A 820 5.44 -31.58 -12.95
C PRO A 820 6.59 -31.71 -11.94
N PRO A 821 6.30 -32.04 -10.67
CA PRO A 821 7.33 -32.41 -9.69
C PRO A 821 8.00 -33.74 -10.04
N ASP A 822 9.19 -33.97 -9.47
CA ASP A 822 10.04 -35.13 -9.77
C ASP A 822 9.28 -36.47 -9.71
N GLY A 823 9.43 -37.25 -10.79
CA GLY A 823 8.76 -38.55 -10.96
C GLY A 823 7.39 -38.51 -11.62
N THR A 824 6.81 -37.32 -11.86
CA THR A 824 5.55 -37.16 -12.59
C THR A 824 5.80 -36.86 -14.08
N ALA A 825 5.07 -37.51 -14.99
CA ALA A 825 5.19 -37.29 -16.43
C ALA A 825 3.88 -36.78 -17.04
N VAL A 826 3.93 -35.68 -17.80
CA VAL A 826 2.75 -35.03 -18.40
C VAL A 826 2.85 -35.03 -19.92
N ARG A 827 1.72 -35.29 -20.60
CA ARG A 827 1.64 -35.39 -22.05
C ARG A 827 0.43 -34.60 -22.60
N PRO A 828 0.62 -33.69 -23.57
CA PRO A 828 1.89 -33.24 -24.16
C PRO A 828 2.70 -32.38 -23.17
N GLY A 829 4.04 -32.38 -23.31
CA GLY A 829 4.93 -31.57 -22.46
C GLY A 829 4.92 -30.06 -22.76
N ALA A 830 4.29 -29.64 -23.86
CA ALA A 830 3.93 -28.26 -24.16
C ALA A 830 2.81 -28.26 -25.21
N LEU A 831 1.87 -27.31 -25.15
CA LEU A 831 0.72 -27.23 -26.05
C LEU A 831 0.53 -25.82 -26.64
N PRO A 832 0.88 -25.59 -27.91
CA PRO A 832 0.63 -24.32 -28.58
C PRO A 832 -0.83 -24.21 -29.07
N VAL A 833 -1.42 -23.06 -28.82
CA VAL A 833 -2.83 -22.71 -29.08
C VAL A 833 -2.88 -21.34 -29.77
N ARG A 834 -3.83 -21.15 -30.68
CA ARG A 834 -4.21 -19.81 -31.18
C ARG A 834 -5.65 -19.55 -30.76
N LEU A 835 -5.92 -18.34 -30.28
CA LEU A 835 -7.23 -17.90 -29.85
C LEU A 835 -7.57 -16.59 -30.58
N GLY A 836 -8.70 -16.58 -31.29
CA GLY A 836 -9.30 -15.33 -31.76
C GLY A 836 -9.89 -14.51 -30.61
N PRO A 837 -10.31 -13.27 -30.85
CA PRO A 837 -10.99 -12.44 -29.86
C PRO A 837 -12.23 -13.14 -29.28
N GLY A 838 -12.37 -13.13 -27.95
CA GLY A 838 -13.48 -13.80 -27.24
C GLY A 838 -13.47 -15.33 -27.31
N GLN A 839 -12.43 -15.96 -27.85
CA GLN A 839 -12.37 -17.42 -28.00
C GLN A 839 -11.84 -18.10 -26.74
N SER A 840 -12.60 -19.07 -26.23
CA SER A 840 -12.14 -20.07 -25.26
C SER A 840 -11.80 -21.40 -25.94
N ARG A 841 -10.84 -22.15 -25.39
CA ARG A 841 -10.51 -23.51 -25.81
C ARG A 841 -10.10 -24.37 -24.62
N ARG A 842 -10.78 -25.50 -24.46
CA ARG A 842 -10.37 -26.59 -23.55
C ARG A 842 -9.09 -27.25 -24.06
N LEU A 843 -8.15 -27.42 -23.14
CA LEU A 843 -6.85 -28.06 -23.27
C LEU A 843 -6.85 -29.29 -22.37
N THR A 844 -6.16 -30.36 -22.78
CA THR A 844 -6.21 -31.64 -22.06
C THR A 844 -4.82 -32.26 -21.99
N PHE A 845 -4.45 -32.70 -20.81
CA PHE A 845 -3.15 -33.27 -20.48
C PHE A 845 -3.33 -34.60 -19.77
N VAL A 846 -2.61 -35.63 -20.18
CA VAL A 846 -2.54 -36.92 -19.48
C VAL A 846 -1.38 -36.87 -18.51
N VAL A 847 -1.62 -37.23 -17.26
CA VAL A 847 -0.64 -37.21 -16.16
C VAL A 847 -0.41 -38.64 -15.70
N ASP A 848 0.85 -39.10 -15.77
CA ASP A 848 1.35 -40.32 -15.16
C ASP A 848 2.04 -39.93 -13.83
N LEU A 849 1.53 -40.40 -12.69
CA LEU A 849 1.98 -40.08 -11.33
C LEU A 849 2.74 -41.25 -10.70
N ALA A 850 3.57 -40.96 -9.69
CA ALA A 850 4.13 -42.00 -8.82
C ALA A 850 3.05 -42.55 -7.88
N ASP A 851 3.11 -43.86 -7.61
CA ASP A 851 2.17 -44.58 -6.72
C ASP A 851 2.43 -44.24 -5.24
N ARG A 852 1.95 -43.07 -4.82
CA ARG A 852 2.01 -42.54 -3.45
C ARG A 852 0.74 -41.74 -3.14
N PRO A 853 -0.04 -42.10 -2.11
CA PRO A 853 -1.15 -41.29 -1.62
C PRO A 853 -0.74 -39.85 -1.33
N GLY A 854 -1.60 -38.89 -1.68
CA GLY A 854 -1.29 -37.48 -1.53
C GLY A 854 -2.10 -36.55 -2.42
N VAL A 855 -2.04 -35.26 -2.13
CA VAL A 855 -2.41 -34.21 -3.09
C VAL A 855 -1.13 -33.78 -3.82
N VAL A 856 -1.16 -33.83 -5.15
CA VAL A 856 -0.06 -33.41 -6.01
C VAL A 856 -0.46 -32.14 -6.73
N GLN A 857 0.28 -31.05 -6.50
CA GLN A 857 0.11 -29.82 -7.25
C GLN A 857 0.81 -29.95 -8.60
N LEU A 858 0.09 -29.66 -9.68
CA LEU A 858 0.64 -29.59 -11.04
C LEU A 858 0.51 -28.16 -11.59
N PRO A 859 1.58 -27.35 -11.53
CA PRO A 859 1.62 -26.04 -12.16
C PRO A 859 1.66 -26.13 -13.68
N PHE A 860 1.05 -25.14 -14.33
CA PHE A 860 1.10 -24.89 -15.77
C PHE A 860 1.48 -23.42 -16.00
N GLU A 861 2.67 -23.20 -16.53
CA GLU A 861 3.11 -21.89 -17.01
C GLU A 861 2.56 -21.64 -18.42
N THR A 862 2.45 -20.37 -18.81
CA THR A 862 2.14 -20.03 -20.20
C THR A 862 2.98 -18.89 -20.75
N VAL A 863 3.22 -18.94 -22.06
CA VAL A 863 3.82 -17.84 -22.83
C VAL A 863 2.81 -17.37 -23.86
N VAL A 864 2.45 -16.09 -23.81
CA VAL A 864 1.62 -15.42 -24.81
C VAL A 864 2.52 -14.78 -25.87
N THR A 865 2.20 -14.96 -27.15
CA THR A 865 2.89 -14.28 -28.25
C THR A 865 1.90 -13.42 -29.03
N HIS A 866 2.21 -12.13 -29.14
CA HIS A 866 1.53 -11.15 -29.99
C HIS A 866 2.58 -10.30 -30.71
N ASP A 867 2.35 -10.00 -31.99
CA ASP A 867 3.26 -9.21 -32.86
C ASP A 867 4.76 -9.57 -32.83
N ARG A 868 5.05 -10.86 -32.58
CA ARG A 868 6.38 -11.50 -32.44
C ARG A 868 7.09 -11.24 -31.11
N THR A 869 6.53 -10.43 -30.23
CA THR A 869 6.93 -10.33 -28.83
C THR A 869 6.32 -11.48 -28.04
N ALA A 870 7.11 -12.06 -27.14
CA ALA A 870 6.65 -13.04 -26.17
C ALA A 870 6.51 -12.35 -24.81
N TYR A 871 5.45 -12.70 -24.09
CA TYR A 871 5.12 -12.25 -22.75
C TYR A 871 4.84 -13.48 -21.91
N ASP A 872 5.19 -13.44 -20.64
CA ASP A 872 4.67 -14.43 -19.70
C ASP A 872 3.16 -14.26 -19.57
N GLY A 873 2.46 -15.37 -19.44
CA GLY A 873 1.02 -15.46 -19.48
C GLY A 873 0.44 -15.99 -18.17
N PRO A 874 -0.90 -16.06 -18.07
CA PRO A 874 -1.56 -16.59 -16.89
C PRO A 874 -1.06 -18.01 -16.58
N ALA A 875 -0.54 -18.21 -15.37
CA ALA A 875 -0.28 -19.54 -14.83
C ALA A 875 -1.57 -20.15 -14.25
N ALA A 876 -1.60 -21.46 -14.12
CA ALA A 876 -2.64 -22.17 -13.38
C ALA A 876 -2.07 -23.41 -12.70
N THR A 877 -2.45 -23.67 -11.46
CA THR A 877 -2.08 -24.90 -10.74
C THR A 877 -3.30 -25.78 -10.59
N VAL A 878 -3.15 -27.08 -10.91
CA VAL A 878 -4.20 -28.08 -10.73
C VAL A 878 -3.81 -29.01 -9.60
N SER A 879 -4.60 -29.01 -8.53
CA SER A 879 -4.51 -30.03 -7.47
C SER A 879 -5.06 -31.35 -8.00
N LEU A 880 -4.27 -32.41 -7.86
CA LEU A 880 -4.61 -33.80 -8.16
C LEU A 880 -4.62 -34.59 -6.86
N SER A 881 -5.47 -35.61 -6.70
CA SER A 881 -5.37 -36.51 -5.54
C SER A 881 -5.12 -37.96 -5.97
N VAL A 882 -4.07 -38.54 -5.40
CA VAL A 882 -3.89 -39.98 -5.28
C VAL A 882 -4.59 -40.40 -3.98
N PRO A 883 -5.57 -41.34 -4.01
CA PRO A 883 -6.35 -41.69 -2.83
C PRO A 883 -5.51 -42.13 -1.62
N TYR A 884 -5.92 -41.70 -0.43
CA TYR A 884 -5.42 -42.22 0.84
C TYR A 884 -6.21 -43.46 1.27
N PRO A 885 -5.55 -44.50 1.81
CA PRO A 885 -6.22 -45.76 2.19
C PRO A 885 -7.17 -45.64 3.40
N ASN A 886 -7.20 -44.47 4.06
CA ASN A 886 -8.11 -44.09 5.14
C ASN A 886 -7.80 -42.64 5.59
N LEU A 887 -8.69 -42.05 6.39
CA LEU A 887 -8.57 -40.66 6.84
C LEU A 887 -7.31 -40.40 7.70
N SER A 888 -6.94 -41.30 8.61
CA SER A 888 -5.80 -41.06 9.51
C SER A 888 -4.45 -41.13 8.79
N ALA A 889 -4.37 -41.84 7.67
CA ALA A 889 -3.22 -41.77 6.76
C ALA A 889 -3.09 -40.41 6.04
N ALA A 890 -4.14 -39.58 6.07
CA ALA A 890 -4.17 -38.24 5.47
C ALA A 890 -3.96 -37.10 6.49
N PHE A 891 -3.87 -37.36 7.80
CA PHE A 891 -3.67 -36.30 8.80
C PHE A 891 -2.32 -35.58 8.61
N ASP A 892 -2.38 -34.26 8.47
CA ASP A 892 -1.23 -33.39 8.15
C ASP A 892 -0.92 -32.36 9.25
N ARG A 893 -1.85 -32.12 10.19
CA ARG A 893 -1.73 -31.09 11.23
C ARG A 893 -1.72 -31.64 12.65
N ARG A 894 -1.17 -30.84 13.57
CA ARG A 894 -1.25 -31.02 15.03
C ARG A 894 -1.96 -29.81 15.61
N GLY A 895 -3.05 -30.02 16.32
CA GLY A 895 -3.89 -28.96 16.90
C GLY A 895 -4.28 -29.22 18.35
N MET A 896 -3.78 -30.28 18.98
CA MET A 896 -4.14 -30.70 20.33
C MET A 896 -2.93 -30.77 21.27
N THR A 897 -2.99 -30.12 22.43
CA THR A 897 -1.91 -30.06 23.44
C THR A 897 -2.37 -30.56 24.81
N ARG A 898 -1.46 -30.75 25.76
CA ARG A 898 -1.80 -31.03 27.16
C ARG A 898 -1.75 -29.76 28.00
N ASP A 899 -2.47 -29.73 29.12
CA ASP A 899 -2.42 -28.60 30.05
C ASP A 899 -1.05 -28.41 30.73
N ASP A 900 -0.21 -29.45 30.77
CA ASP A 900 1.17 -29.42 31.29
C ASP A 900 2.24 -29.16 30.21
N ASP A 901 1.86 -29.14 28.93
CA ASP A 901 2.71 -28.78 27.78
C ASP A 901 1.86 -28.11 26.68
N VAL A 902 1.54 -26.84 26.92
CA VAL A 902 0.65 -25.98 26.10
C VAL A 902 1.31 -25.37 24.88
N ALA A 903 2.65 -25.38 24.83
CA ALA A 903 3.46 -24.74 23.80
C ALA A 903 4.58 -25.68 23.28
N PRO A 904 4.29 -26.94 22.92
CA PRO A 904 5.32 -27.86 22.50
C PRO A 904 5.91 -27.42 21.16
N ALA A 905 7.22 -27.62 20.97
CA ALA A 905 7.96 -27.15 19.80
C ALA A 905 7.49 -27.74 18.44
N TRP A 906 6.53 -28.66 18.44
CA TRP A 906 5.90 -29.24 17.25
C TRP A 906 4.50 -28.68 16.94
N LEU A 907 3.94 -27.79 17.77
CA LEU A 907 2.60 -27.24 17.59
C LEU A 907 2.50 -26.30 16.38
N GLY A 908 3.56 -25.53 16.10
CA GLY A 908 3.50 -24.39 15.20
C GLY A 908 2.39 -23.42 15.65
N GLY A 909 1.57 -22.96 14.70
CA GLY A 909 0.39 -22.13 14.98
C GLY A 909 -0.83 -22.86 15.53
N GLY A 910 -0.79 -24.18 15.79
CA GLY A 910 -1.92 -24.92 16.35
C GLY A 910 -3.14 -25.01 15.41
N ILE A 911 -4.35 -24.89 15.96
CA ILE A 911 -5.60 -25.17 15.22
C ILE A 911 -6.05 -24.03 14.29
N ASP A 912 -5.74 -22.78 14.63
CA ASP A 912 -6.14 -21.54 13.93
C ASP A 912 -4.97 -20.71 13.39
N GLY A 913 -3.74 -21.04 13.79
CA GLY A 913 -2.51 -20.41 13.29
C GLY A 913 -1.85 -19.44 14.26
N ASP A 914 -2.45 -19.13 15.42
CA ASP A 914 -1.89 -18.20 16.41
C ASP A 914 -1.26 -18.86 17.65
N GLY A 915 -1.27 -20.20 17.71
CA GLY A 915 -0.80 -20.98 18.85
C GLY A 915 -1.92 -21.49 19.75
N SER A 916 -3.20 -21.23 19.40
CA SER A 916 -4.33 -21.85 20.08
C SER A 916 -4.45 -23.34 19.73
N SER A 917 -4.89 -24.13 20.71
CA SER A 917 -5.01 -25.59 20.58
C SER A 917 -6.12 -26.15 21.46
N ILE A 918 -6.68 -27.27 21.03
CA ILE A 918 -7.60 -28.08 21.83
C ILE A 918 -6.80 -28.73 22.97
N SER A 919 -7.31 -28.69 24.20
CA SER A 919 -6.70 -29.42 25.31
C SER A 919 -7.13 -30.90 25.30
N TRP A 920 -6.15 -31.81 25.32
CA TRP A 920 -6.37 -33.25 25.53
C TRP A 920 -7.02 -33.53 26.90
N ASP A 921 -6.71 -32.72 27.92
CA ASP A 921 -7.31 -32.80 29.25
C ASP A 921 -8.77 -32.29 29.24
N ALA A 922 -9.08 -31.28 28.44
CA ALA A 922 -10.46 -30.82 28.20
C ALA A 922 -11.28 -31.86 27.43
N LEU A 923 -10.71 -32.48 26.39
CA LEU A 923 -11.31 -33.61 25.66
C LEU A 923 -11.59 -34.79 26.61
N ALA A 924 -10.62 -35.14 27.46
CA ALA A 924 -10.78 -36.20 28.45
C ALA A 924 -11.90 -35.89 29.45
N ALA A 925 -12.01 -34.65 29.91
CA ALA A 925 -13.12 -34.19 30.76
C ALA A 925 -14.48 -34.19 30.03
N ALA A 926 -14.49 -33.97 28.71
CA ALA A 926 -15.68 -34.14 27.85
C ALA A 926 -16.00 -35.61 27.51
N GLY A 927 -15.20 -36.56 28.00
CA GLY A 927 -15.41 -38.01 27.82
C GLY A 927 -14.73 -38.62 26.59
N VAL A 928 -13.92 -37.86 25.86
CA VAL A 928 -13.19 -38.29 24.66
C VAL A 928 -11.77 -38.67 25.04
N GLN A 929 -11.31 -39.87 24.66
CA GLN A 929 -9.96 -40.36 24.94
C GLN A 929 -9.15 -40.45 23.65
N PRO A 930 -7.82 -40.20 23.66
CA PRO A 930 -6.97 -40.38 22.49
C PRO A 930 -7.09 -41.80 21.91
N GLY A 931 -7.34 -41.93 20.61
CA GLY A 931 -7.57 -43.22 19.94
C GLY A 931 -8.88 -43.93 20.32
N GLY A 932 -9.75 -43.28 21.11
CA GLY A 932 -11.00 -43.84 21.63
C GLY A 932 -12.18 -43.74 20.66
N THR A 933 -13.32 -44.33 21.03
CA THR A 933 -14.55 -44.23 20.24
C THR A 933 -15.41 -43.04 20.70
N VAL A 934 -15.71 -42.12 19.78
CA VAL A 934 -16.72 -41.05 19.97
C VAL A 934 -18.04 -41.51 19.38
N ARG A 935 -19.15 -41.33 20.11
CA ARG A 935 -20.49 -41.75 19.68
C ARG A 935 -21.43 -40.56 19.58
N HIS A 936 -21.82 -40.23 18.37
CA HIS A 936 -22.74 -39.12 18.09
C HIS A 936 -23.58 -39.39 16.84
N GLY A 937 -24.78 -38.84 16.74
CA GLY A 937 -25.68 -39.04 15.59
C GLY A 937 -26.10 -40.48 15.28
N GLY A 938 -25.71 -41.46 16.11
CA GLY A 938 -25.83 -42.90 15.84
C GLY A 938 -24.69 -43.49 15.00
N PHE A 939 -23.52 -42.83 14.98
CA PHE A 939 -22.25 -43.30 14.40
C PHE A 939 -21.24 -43.60 15.52
N ASP A 940 -20.35 -44.57 15.27
CA ASP A 940 -19.18 -44.87 16.10
C ASP A 940 -17.92 -44.37 15.38
N PHE A 941 -17.39 -43.21 15.78
CA PHE A 941 -16.18 -42.60 15.23
C PHE A 941 -14.93 -43.07 15.99
N THR A 942 -13.80 -43.23 15.31
CA THR A 942 -12.49 -43.36 15.97
C THR A 942 -11.85 -41.98 16.08
N TRP A 943 -11.57 -41.53 17.30
CA TRP A 943 -10.89 -40.26 17.55
C TRP A 943 -9.38 -40.38 17.27
N PRO A 944 -8.70 -39.30 16.82
CA PRO A 944 -7.25 -39.24 16.70
C PRO A 944 -6.49 -39.71 17.94
N ALA A 945 -5.32 -40.32 17.72
CA ALA A 945 -4.42 -40.76 18.78
C ALA A 945 -3.33 -39.72 19.05
N GLU A 946 -2.84 -39.67 20.28
CA GLU A 946 -1.82 -38.72 20.71
C GLU A 946 -0.43 -39.03 20.12
N GLY A 947 0.38 -37.99 19.87
CA GLY A 947 1.79 -38.09 19.48
C GLY A 947 2.08 -37.98 17.98
N GLY A 948 1.07 -38.17 17.13
CA GLY A 948 1.12 -37.91 15.68
C GLY A 948 0.41 -36.61 15.27
N PRO A 949 0.28 -36.35 13.95
CA PRO A 949 -0.78 -35.51 13.42
C PRO A 949 -2.15 -35.98 13.91
N ASP A 950 -2.98 -35.04 14.35
CA ASP A 950 -4.26 -35.28 15.04
C ASP A 950 -5.48 -34.80 14.24
N HIS A 951 -5.30 -34.11 13.12
CA HIS A 951 -6.37 -33.78 12.20
C HIS A 951 -5.86 -33.50 10.78
N LEU A 952 -6.80 -33.36 9.85
CA LEU A 952 -6.55 -32.95 8.47
C LEU A 952 -7.07 -31.52 8.21
N ALA A 953 -6.30 -30.72 7.47
CA ALA A 953 -6.81 -29.54 6.77
C ALA A 953 -7.45 -29.93 5.42
N ALA A 954 -8.78 -29.87 5.30
CA ALA A 954 -9.47 -30.32 4.09
C ALA A 954 -9.15 -29.45 2.86
N GLN A 955 -8.62 -30.09 1.82
CA GLN A 955 -8.17 -29.48 0.57
C GLN A 955 -8.41 -30.42 -0.64
N GLY A 956 -9.49 -31.21 -0.62
CA GLY A 956 -9.79 -32.13 -1.73
C GLY A 956 -9.00 -33.44 -1.72
N GLN A 957 -8.48 -33.87 -0.57
CA GLN A 957 -7.92 -35.21 -0.40
C GLN A 957 -9.02 -36.26 -0.67
N ALA A 958 -8.73 -37.24 -1.53
CA ALA A 958 -9.57 -38.43 -1.68
C ALA A 958 -9.23 -39.47 -0.61
N ILE A 959 -10.23 -39.95 0.12
CA ILE A 959 -10.11 -40.99 1.13
C ILE A 959 -10.85 -42.24 0.65
N GLU A 960 -10.14 -43.35 0.49
CA GLU A 960 -10.73 -44.66 0.16
C GLU A 960 -11.72 -45.11 1.25
N VAL A 961 -12.83 -45.71 0.81
CA VAL A 961 -13.89 -46.23 1.69
C VAL A 961 -14.17 -47.70 1.39
N GLY A 962 -14.37 -48.07 0.12
CA GLY A 962 -14.59 -49.46 -0.30
C GLY A 962 -15.83 -50.14 0.31
N ALA A 963 -16.84 -49.37 0.75
CA ALA A 963 -17.99 -49.85 1.52
C ALA A 963 -19.31 -49.18 1.11
N SER A 964 -20.43 -49.83 1.44
CA SER A 964 -21.79 -49.30 1.26
C SER A 964 -22.35 -48.84 2.60
N GLY A 965 -23.16 -47.77 2.58
CA GLY A 965 -23.86 -47.23 3.73
C GLY A 965 -25.00 -46.31 3.29
N SER A 966 -25.88 -45.97 4.23
CA SER A 966 -27.00 -45.05 4.07
C SER A 966 -26.59 -43.58 4.26
N GLU A 967 -25.62 -43.32 5.14
CA GLU A 967 -25.09 -41.99 5.43
C GLU A 967 -23.59 -42.06 5.77
N LEU A 968 -22.89 -40.97 5.45
CA LEU A 968 -21.54 -40.65 5.91
C LEU A 968 -21.64 -39.63 7.05
N GLY A 969 -20.97 -39.87 8.17
CA GLY A 969 -20.80 -38.92 9.26
C GLY A 969 -19.39 -38.31 9.24
N LEU A 970 -19.29 -37.03 9.61
CA LEU A 970 -18.04 -36.28 9.77
C LEU A 970 -18.01 -35.58 11.13
N LEU A 971 -16.83 -35.54 11.78
CA LEU A 971 -16.55 -34.70 12.94
C LEU A 971 -15.54 -33.61 12.56
N THR A 972 -15.95 -32.35 12.62
CA THR A 972 -15.24 -31.22 12.02
C THR A 972 -15.29 -29.95 12.87
N THR A 973 -14.46 -28.96 12.54
CA THR A 973 -14.61 -27.60 13.04
C THR A 973 -13.98 -26.58 12.09
N GLY A 974 -14.50 -25.35 12.08
CA GLY A 974 -13.92 -24.21 11.37
C GLY A 974 -12.87 -23.53 12.24
N ALA A 975 -11.77 -23.09 11.64
CA ALA A 975 -10.71 -22.38 12.34
C ALA A 975 -10.62 -20.94 11.82
N TYR A 976 -10.31 -20.00 12.73
CA TYR A 976 -10.17 -18.55 12.48
C TYR A 976 -11.49 -17.82 12.13
N ALA A 977 -12.39 -18.45 11.38
CA ALA A 977 -13.74 -17.96 11.07
C ALA A 977 -14.66 -19.14 10.71
N PRO A 978 -15.98 -18.92 10.51
CA PRO A 978 -16.84 -19.90 9.86
C PRO A 978 -16.33 -20.25 8.45
N VAL A 979 -16.33 -21.53 8.11
CA VAL A 979 -15.79 -22.07 6.85
C VAL A 979 -16.90 -22.77 6.06
N THR A 980 -17.00 -22.49 4.77
CA THR A 980 -17.82 -23.26 3.83
C THR A 980 -16.95 -23.91 2.76
N GLY A 981 -17.42 -25.04 2.22
CA GLY A 981 -16.73 -25.75 1.16
C GLY A 981 -17.56 -26.88 0.56
N THR A 982 -17.13 -27.37 -0.61
CA THR A 982 -17.82 -28.43 -1.36
C THR A 982 -16.94 -29.67 -1.49
N GLY A 983 -17.47 -30.83 -1.12
CA GLY A 983 -16.86 -32.16 -1.25
C GLY A 983 -17.69 -33.08 -2.16
N SER A 984 -17.21 -34.30 -2.42
CA SER A 984 -17.94 -35.27 -3.24
C SER A 984 -17.74 -36.73 -2.83
N VAL A 985 -18.78 -37.52 -3.02
CA VAL A 985 -18.79 -38.98 -2.86
C VAL A 985 -18.73 -39.63 -4.23
N HIS A 986 -17.75 -40.50 -4.46
CA HIS A 986 -17.58 -41.23 -5.71
C HIS A 986 -17.89 -42.71 -5.48
N TYR A 987 -18.67 -43.29 -6.38
CA TYR A 987 -19.13 -44.67 -6.30
C TYR A 987 -18.43 -45.54 -7.36
N THR A 988 -18.25 -46.83 -7.05
CA THR A 988 -17.55 -47.80 -7.93
C THR A 988 -18.24 -48.06 -9.29
N ASP A 989 -19.43 -47.48 -9.52
CA ASP A 989 -20.12 -47.49 -10.81
C ASP A 989 -19.81 -46.25 -11.68
N GLY A 990 -18.91 -45.37 -11.20
CA GLY A 990 -18.51 -44.13 -11.85
C GLY A 990 -19.47 -42.96 -11.60
N THR A 991 -20.49 -43.13 -10.75
CA THR A 991 -21.36 -42.01 -10.36
C THR A 991 -20.75 -41.17 -9.23
N VAL A 992 -21.06 -39.87 -9.23
CA VAL A 992 -20.57 -38.91 -8.24
C VAL A 992 -21.77 -38.18 -7.62
N THR A 993 -21.66 -37.79 -6.36
CA THR A 993 -22.65 -36.96 -5.65
C THR A 993 -21.91 -35.92 -4.82
N GLU A 994 -22.18 -34.64 -5.07
CA GLU A 994 -21.58 -33.53 -4.32
C GLU A 994 -22.33 -33.28 -3.00
N PHE A 995 -21.61 -32.73 -2.02
CA PHE A 995 -22.17 -32.26 -0.76
C PHE A 995 -21.47 -30.97 -0.33
N ALA A 996 -22.21 -30.07 0.32
CA ALA A 996 -21.66 -28.89 0.95
C ALA A 996 -21.41 -29.15 2.44
N LEU A 997 -20.36 -28.54 2.98
CA LEU A 997 -20.04 -28.50 4.40
C LEU A 997 -19.97 -27.03 4.85
N ALA A 998 -20.51 -26.73 6.02
CA ALA A 998 -20.47 -25.40 6.62
C ALA A 998 -20.18 -25.53 8.11
N ASP A 999 -18.94 -25.25 8.52
CA ASP A 999 -18.53 -25.29 9.91
C ASP A 999 -18.50 -23.88 10.51
N PRO A 1000 -19.11 -23.65 11.69
CA PRO A 1000 -18.84 -22.48 12.50
C PRO A 1000 -17.36 -22.43 12.93
N ASP A 1001 -16.91 -21.24 13.33
CA ASP A 1001 -15.63 -21.11 14.06
C ASP A 1001 -15.69 -21.93 15.36
N TRP A 1002 -14.59 -22.61 15.69
CA TRP A 1002 -14.47 -23.52 16.82
C TRP A 1002 -14.76 -22.90 18.21
N HIS A 1003 -14.82 -21.57 18.34
CA HIS A 1003 -15.26 -20.87 19.56
C HIS A 1003 -16.72 -20.41 19.56
N VAL A 1004 -17.48 -20.62 18.48
CA VAL A 1004 -18.85 -20.14 18.33
C VAL A 1004 -19.77 -21.31 17.95
N ALA A 1005 -20.74 -21.62 18.79
CA ALA A 1005 -21.79 -22.59 18.49
C ALA A 1005 -23.13 -21.87 18.24
N PRO A 1006 -23.51 -21.60 16.98
CA PRO A 1006 -24.85 -21.13 16.62
C PRO A 1006 -25.96 -22.08 17.12
N PRO A 1007 -27.15 -21.58 17.49
CA PRO A 1007 -28.24 -22.41 18.04
C PRO A 1007 -28.68 -23.60 17.19
N GLU A 1008 -28.46 -23.53 15.88
CA GLU A 1008 -28.81 -24.53 14.86
C GLU A 1008 -27.71 -25.58 14.61
N SER A 1009 -26.52 -25.45 15.22
CA SER A 1009 -25.39 -26.36 15.01
C SER A 1009 -25.51 -27.65 15.80
N ASP A 1010 -25.24 -28.81 15.17
CA ASP A 1010 -25.14 -30.08 15.87
C ASP A 1010 -23.72 -30.25 16.44
N VAL A 1011 -23.59 -30.06 17.75
CA VAL A 1011 -22.31 -30.10 18.48
C VAL A 1011 -22.08 -31.52 19.02
N ALA A 1012 -21.05 -32.19 18.51
CA ALA A 1012 -20.65 -33.52 18.97
C ALA A 1012 -19.81 -33.49 20.25
N ILE A 1013 -18.92 -32.51 20.38
CA ILE A 1013 -18.02 -32.36 21.54
C ILE A 1013 -18.00 -30.89 21.96
N THR A 1014 -18.22 -30.64 23.25
CA THR A 1014 -18.06 -29.32 23.88
C THR A 1014 -16.96 -29.40 24.93
N MET A 1015 -16.01 -28.47 24.85
CA MET A 1015 -14.89 -28.33 25.77
C MET A 1015 -15.01 -26.98 26.48
N THR A 1016 -14.68 -26.93 27.76
CA THR A 1016 -14.94 -25.75 28.61
C THR A 1016 -13.84 -24.69 28.56
N TYR A 1017 -12.69 -25.03 27.99
CA TYR A 1017 -11.51 -24.19 27.84
C TYR A 1017 -10.65 -24.71 26.67
N ASN A 1018 -9.66 -23.92 26.25
CA ASN A 1018 -8.63 -24.30 25.29
C ASN A 1018 -7.24 -23.95 25.84
N ASN A 1019 -6.18 -24.40 25.16
CA ASN A 1019 -4.81 -23.98 25.43
C ASN A 1019 -4.37 -22.95 24.38
N TYR A 1020 -3.48 -22.05 24.77
CA TYR A 1020 -2.93 -21.00 23.92
C TYR A 1020 -1.44 -20.82 24.25
N ALA A 1021 -0.56 -21.14 23.31
CA ALA A 1021 0.87 -21.28 23.55
C ALA A 1021 1.55 -20.08 24.30
N PRO A 1022 1.18 -18.81 24.06
CA PRO A 1022 1.79 -17.67 24.77
C PRO A 1022 1.33 -17.48 26.24
N VAL A 1023 0.23 -18.11 26.68
CA VAL A 1023 -0.41 -17.81 27.98
C VAL A 1023 -0.75 -19.07 28.80
N GLY A 1024 -0.87 -20.22 28.15
CA GLY A 1024 -1.38 -21.46 28.72
C GLY A 1024 -2.90 -21.61 28.56
N ARG A 1025 -3.57 -22.12 29.58
CA ARG A 1025 -5.01 -22.37 29.54
C ARG A 1025 -5.81 -21.07 29.45
N VAL A 1026 -6.78 -21.04 28.54
CA VAL A 1026 -7.75 -19.95 28.34
C VAL A 1026 -9.16 -20.51 28.56
N ASP A 1027 -9.89 -19.96 29.54
CA ASP A 1027 -11.27 -20.37 29.88
C ASP A 1027 -12.29 -19.85 28.85
N ARG A 1028 -12.13 -20.26 27.58
CA ARG A 1028 -13.02 -20.00 26.45
C ARG A 1028 -13.55 -21.33 25.90
N PRO A 1029 -14.89 -21.53 25.83
CA PRO A 1029 -15.45 -22.76 25.28
C PRO A 1029 -15.03 -23.02 23.83
N THR A 1030 -14.95 -24.29 23.48
CA THR A 1030 -14.56 -24.76 22.15
C THR A 1030 -15.39 -25.98 21.72
N TYR A 1031 -15.57 -26.13 20.40
CA TYR A 1031 -16.60 -26.99 19.82
C TYR A 1031 -16.07 -27.84 18.65
N VAL A 1032 -16.53 -29.08 18.60
CA VAL A 1032 -16.42 -29.96 17.42
C VAL A 1032 -17.84 -30.29 16.98
N PHE A 1033 -18.13 -30.02 15.71
CA PHE A 1033 -19.44 -30.17 15.10
C PHE A 1033 -19.58 -31.54 14.40
N PHE A 1034 -20.81 -31.95 14.17
CA PHE A 1034 -21.14 -33.17 13.43
C PHE A 1034 -22.02 -32.85 12.23
N HIS A 1035 -21.70 -33.49 11.11
CA HIS A 1035 -22.44 -33.38 9.87
C HIS A 1035 -22.72 -34.76 9.29
N THR A 1036 -23.86 -34.90 8.59
CA THR A 1036 -24.16 -36.08 7.79
C THR A 1036 -24.28 -35.75 6.31
N VAL A 1037 -23.83 -36.68 5.48
CA VAL A 1037 -24.01 -36.66 4.02
C VAL A 1037 -24.80 -37.92 3.63
N PRO A 1038 -25.96 -37.78 2.96
CA PRO A 1038 -26.77 -38.93 2.54
C PRO A 1038 -26.10 -39.70 1.38
N LEU A 1039 -26.24 -41.03 1.38
CA LEU A 1039 -25.64 -41.94 0.40
C LEU A 1039 -26.70 -42.82 -0.28
N ASP A 1040 -26.42 -43.33 -1.50
CA ASP A 1040 -27.24 -44.40 -2.09
C ASP A 1040 -26.80 -45.75 -1.53
N GLU A 1041 -27.54 -46.28 -0.54
CA GLU A 1041 -27.29 -47.56 0.15
C GLU A 1041 -27.07 -48.78 -0.77
N ARG A 1042 -27.46 -48.68 -2.05
CA ARG A 1042 -27.32 -49.73 -3.07
C ARG A 1042 -25.99 -49.66 -3.84
N ARG A 1043 -25.18 -48.63 -3.63
CA ARG A 1043 -23.87 -48.43 -4.26
C ARG A 1043 -22.75 -48.60 -3.24
N THR A 1044 -21.56 -48.91 -3.73
CA THR A 1044 -20.33 -48.93 -2.92
C THR A 1044 -19.63 -47.60 -3.12
N VAL A 1045 -19.36 -46.88 -2.03
CA VAL A 1045 -18.50 -45.70 -2.05
C VAL A 1045 -17.07 -46.17 -2.28
N GLU A 1046 -16.46 -45.69 -3.36
CA GLU A 1046 -15.07 -45.99 -3.70
C GLU A 1046 -14.15 -45.10 -2.86
N TYR A 1047 -14.34 -43.78 -2.97
CA TYR A 1047 -13.68 -42.77 -2.16
C TYR A 1047 -14.58 -41.55 -1.90
N VAL A 1048 -14.26 -40.83 -0.82
CA VAL A 1048 -14.83 -39.52 -0.50
C VAL A 1048 -13.75 -38.47 -0.74
N VAL A 1049 -14.02 -37.51 -1.61
CA VAL A 1049 -13.20 -36.30 -1.78
C VAL A 1049 -13.66 -35.28 -0.75
N LEU A 1050 -12.77 -34.95 0.18
CA LEU A 1050 -13.06 -34.03 1.29
C LEU A 1050 -13.22 -32.58 0.77
N PRO A 1051 -14.01 -31.74 1.47
CA PRO A 1051 -14.37 -30.43 0.94
C PRO A 1051 -13.16 -29.51 0.74
N VAL A 1052 -13.18 -28.75 -0.35
CA VAL A 1052 -12.29 -27.60 -0.57
C VAL A 1052 -13.03 -26.35 -0.08
N SER A 1053 -12.37 -25.49 0.70
CA SER A 1053 -12.98 -24.25 1.18
C SER A 1053 -13.24 -23.27 0.03
N ASP A 1054 -14.41 -22.62 0.06
CA ASP A 1054 -14.79 -21.56 -0.87
C ASP A 1054 -14.01 -20.25 -0.63
N GLN A 1055 -13.33 -20.13 0.53
CA GLN A 1055 -12.62 -18.92 0.97
C GLN A 1055 -11.10 -18.95 0.73
N GLY A 1056 -10.52 -20.15 0.57
CA GLY A 1056 -9.09 -20.34 0.33
C GLY A 1056 -8.17 -19.90 1.50
N GLY A 1057 -6.89 -19.66 1.20
CA GLY A 1057 -5.92 -19.12 2.16
C GLY A 1057 -5.73 -19.99 3.41
N LYS A 1058 -6.10 -19.47 4.58
CA LYS A 1058 -6.01 -20.17 5.88
C LYS A 1058 -7.32 -20.78 6.37
N PHE A 1059 -8.42 -20.58 5.63
CA PHE A 1059 -9.75 -21.07 6.00
C PHE A 1059 -9.91 -22.53 5.55
N PHE A 1060 -9.95 -23.46 6.52
CA PHE A 1060 -10.07 -24.89 6.26
C PHE A 1060 -11.03 -25.55 7.23
N HIS A 1061 -11.81 -26.51 6.73
CA HIS A 1061 -12.46 -27.49 7.58
C HIS A 1061 -11.37 -28.35 8.24
N ARG A 1062 -11.31 -28.35 9.56
CA ARG A 1062 -10.47 -29.28 10.34
C ARG A 1062 -11.25 -30.57 10.50
N ILE A 1063 -10.77 -31.68 9.94
CA ILE A 1063 -11.47 -32.97 9.98
C ILE A 1063 -10.76 -33.93 10.92
N PHE A 1064 -11.47 -34.36 11.97
CA PHE A 1064 -10.95 -35.22 13.03
C PHE A 1064 -11.35 -36.69 12.86
N ALA A 1065 -12.56 -36.96 12.36
CA ALA A 1065 -13.04 -38.32 12.17
C ALA A 1065 -14.11 -38.41 11.07
N MET A 1066 -14.23 -39.61 10.49
CA MET A 1066 -15.22 -39.96 9.46
C MET A 1066 -15.72 -41.39 9.72
N ALA A 1067 -17.01 -41.65 9.50
CA ALA A 1067 -17.62 -42.97 9.69
C ALA A 1067 -18.82 -43.17 8.74
N LEU A 1068 -19.18 -44.43 8.43
CA LEU A 1068 -20.39 -44.77 7.67
C LEU A 1068 -21.40 -45.53 8.54
N ARG A 1069 -22.67 -45.48 8.14
CA ARG A 1069 -23.79 -46.22 8.75
C ARG A 1069 -24.68 -46.92 7.74
#